data_AF-A0A6I2U5W6-F1
#
_entry.id   AF-A0A6I2U5W6-F1
#
_cell.length_a   1.000
_cell.length_b   1.000
_cell.length_c   1.000
_cell.angle_alpha   90.00
_cell.angle_beta   90.00
_cell.angle_gamma   90.00
#
_symmetry.space_group_name_H-M   'P 1'
#
loop_
_entity.id
_entity.type
_entity.pdbx_description
1 polymer ?
#
loop_
_entity_poly.entity_id
_entity_poly.type
_entity_poly.pdbx_seq_one_letter_code
_entity_poly.pdbx_strand_id
1 'polypeptide(L)'
;MLKQEYAQHIAEMSQRVRCEEWAELEKNKEDFFETGNTWALSWLGHLTVLDAAMYHYTGKAEWLERVKECLGIFFSVQDELVQRYEDGSLPFIYKQEDGKPIEGPSKNPLEVLEENDTDPWHFQVVETIFSFTPVLRGLYIIGRDAFTQAEWNRLETLCYAEINHIFRDCEWGRHNRATLRAIALLLFARLFPQNASAARCLKLADMLFEDSLGNWSIEDATSYLGLWVNSIAEYTQYRGVWNFRIEQILSYYCHYYTAMLLPSGGLPEFGDTRFDSGTSTCLSLGAMELMAKRHNDGVLKYAIERQFRNMVKNHTMDNGVQYERGMTNAFVWADDSIQPEEPGLLSCEVLDELVGKKAVFRDGWREDSTYLLYNYRDVGPYGKLTRDYLQNTIPVHAEKPHHGHADEQSICALCSGGAVLLRDGGYRDSFTTNGHYRADFYHNRLVMRNGRMFRENGFLEYAENIGDYLPVRTEKLFFHQFAGAEVIKTRLYDDFHNADADRHIVYLKAANAFVVVDTVHPRAAQEMTTGVMYHAEHISPVEPGVYRVQEETAEGLMHFHRYKSASRAHAQQSLCIAFAGEGVSYSMEAQRRNYRQETALSCYTSRYYGADEYYSYVSLLIPETGETKQEIEAQRARALGIVHSLRTAHTRMGRSLTVQLKADGLEYTIGIQCDDGACIEDKNLRPTYSYEVGRASYGAFETDAKFLVSDGRTYGMIDGSRVDHRGKTLFSAYPNRCNQLDFVTVLQRAGTWGSYEDVLAGQPEH
;
A
#
# COMPACT_ATOMS: atom_id res chain seq x y z
N MET A 1 -6.98 -28.54 1.43
CA MET A 1 -5.83 -29.03 0.66
C MET A 1 -4.61 -28.14 0.81
N LEU A 2 -4.78 -26.85 1.17
CA LEU A 2 -3.68 -25.88 1.25
C LEU A 2 -2.62 -26.28 2.27
N LYS A 3 -3.00 -26.92 3.38
CA LYS A 3 -2.03 -27.32 4.42
C LYS A 3 -0.95 -28.27 3.90
N GLN A 4 -1.33 -29.23 3.05
CA GLN A 4 -0.39 -30.15 2.44
C GLN A 4 0.51 -29.44 1.41
N GLU A 5 -0.05 -28.51 0.64
CA GLU A 5 0.69 -27.72 -0.33
C GLU A 5 1.70 -26.79 0.36
N TYR A 6 1.32 -26.14 1.46
CA TYR A 6 2.25 -25.36 2.28
C TYR A 6 3.43 -26.21 2.75
N ALA A 7 3.17 -27.43 3.27
CA ALA A 7 4.23 -28.33 3.71
C ALA A 7 5.17 -28.73 2.57
N GLN A 8 4.63 -28.97 1.36
CA GLN A 8 5.44 -29.27 0.18
C GLN A 8 6.34 -28.08 -0.18
N HIS A 9 5.79 -26.86 -0.26
CA HIS A 9 6.56 -25.67 -0.61
C HIS A 9 7.61 -25.31 0.46
N ILE A 10 7.31 -25.50 1.74
CA ILE A 10 8.30 -25.32 2.83
C ILE A 10 9.48 -26.28 2.62
N ALA A 11 9.22 -27.55 2.32
CA ALA A 11 10.27 -28.53 2.07
C ALA A 11 11.11 -28.21 0.82
N GLU A 12 10.46 -27.78 -0.28
CA GLU A 12 11.12 -27.35 -1.51
C GLU A 12 11.97 -26.10 -1.30
N MET A 13 11.45 -25.10 -0.58
CA MET A 13 12.17 -23.87 -0.24
C MET A 13 13.41 -24.15 0.60
N SER A 14 13.28 -24.96 1.66
CA SER A 14 14.42 -25.39 2.48
C SER A 14 15.48 -26.08 1.63
N GLN A 15 15.07 -27.04 0.79
CA GLN A 15 15.99 -27.80 -0.05
C GLN A 15 16.72 -26.92 -1.06
N ARG A 16 16.01 -26.01 -1.75
CA ARG A 16 16.60 -25.10 -2.74
C ARG A 16 17.66 -24.21 -2.10
N VAL A 17 17.31 -23.54 -1.00
CA VAL A 17 18.20 -22.59 -0.34
C VAL A 17 19.44 -23.32 0.19
N ARG A 18 19.27 -24.51 0.75
CA ARG A 18 20.39 -25.35 1.16
C ARG A 18 21.28 -25.78 -0.01
N CYS A 19 20.76 -25.89 -1.24
CA CYS A 19 21.62 -26.15 -2.40
C CYS A 19 22.35 -24.89 -2.88
N GLU A 20 21.69 -23.73 -2.85
CA GLU A 20 22.21 -22.48 -3.41
C GLU A 20 23.19 -21.77 -2.45
N GLU A 21 22.79 -21.56 -1.20
CA GLU A 21 23.57 -20.76 -0.23
C GLU A 21 24.71 -21.55 0.41
N TRP A 22 24.57 -22.87 0.51
CA TRP A 22 25.60 -23.72 1.11
C TRP A 22 26.87 -23.79 0.28
N ALA A 23 26.77 -23.57 -1.03
CA ALA A 23 27.91 -23.45 -1.92
C ALA A 23 28.75 -22.19 -1.62
N GLU A 24 28.14 -21.13 -1.09
CA GLU A 24 28.78 -19.85 -0.75
C GLU A 24 29.09 -19.72 0.76
N LEU A 25 28.88 -20.78 1.56
CA LEU A 25 28.99 -20.74 3.02
C LEU A 25 30.34 -20.20 3.53
N GLU A 26 31.46 -20.73 3.02
CA GLU A 26 32.78 -20.30 3.48
C GLU A 26 33.08 -18.85 3.12
N LYS A 27 32.69 -18.41 1.92
CA LYS A 27 32.77 -17.02 1.49
C LYS A 27 31.91 -16.10 2.38
N ASN A 28 30.72 -16.54 2.77
CA ASN A 28 29.85 -15.77 3.67
C ASN A 28 30.44 -15.66 5.09
N LYS A 29 31.11 -16.70 5.59
CA LYS A 29 31.87 -16.61 6.85
C LYS A 29 33.05 -15.65 6.73
N GLU A 30 33.80 -15.71 5.63
CA GLU A 30 34.89 -14.78 5.35
C GLU A 30 34.38 -13.34 5.31
N ASP A 31 33.27 -13.05 4.61
CA ASP A 31 32.65 -11.72 4.58
C ASP A 31 32.29 -11.22 5.98
N PHE A 32 31.67 -12.07 6.81
CA PHE A 32 31.39 -11.73 8.21
C PHE A 32 32.67 -11.36 8.98
N PHE A 33 33.72 -12.16 8.90
CA PHE A 33 34.95 -11.91 9.65
C PHE A 33 35.79 -10.74 9.09
N GLU A 34 35.72 -10.45 7.79
CA GLU A 34 36.45 -9.35 7.17
C GLU A 34 35.74 -8.00 7.36
N THR A 35 34.40 -7.98 7.30
CA THR A 35 33.62 -6.73 7.25
C THR A 35 32.77 -6.49 8.49
N GLY A 36 32.51 -7.52 9.30
CA GLY A 36 31.51 -7.48 10.37
C GLY A 36 30.06 -7.55 9.86
N ASN A 37 29.84 -7.96 8.60
CA ASN A 37 28.50 -8.03 8.01
C ASN A 37 27.65 -9.15 8.65
N THR A 38 26.82 -8.77 9.63
CA THR A 38 25.91 -9.68 10.34
C THR A 38 24.80 -10.25 9.45
N TRP A 39 24.64 -9.80 8.20
CA TRP A 39 23.67 -10.37 7.25
C TRP A 39 24.18 -11.58 6.47
N ALA A 40 25.50 -11.81 6.44
CA ALA A 40 26.12 -12.83 5.59
C ALA A 40 25.61 -14.26 5.87
N LEU A 41 25.15 -14.51 7.09
CA LEU A 41 24.66 -15.82 7.54
C LEU A 41 23.15 -15.86 7.81
N SER A 42 22.41 -14.85 7.33
CA SER A 42 20.97 -14.68 7.62
C SER A 42 20.11 -15.88 7.21
N TRP A 43 20.44 -16.51 6.08
CA TRP A 43 19.71 -17.64 5.52
C TRP A 43 19.68 -18.88 6.43
N LEU A 44 20.69 -19.07 7.28
CA LEU A 44 20.73 -20.18 8.24
C LEU A 44 19.59 -20.12 9.25
N GLY A 45 19.23 -18.93 9.70
CA GLY A 45 18.15 -18.75 10.67
C GLY A 45 16.80 -19.13 10.07
N HIS A 46 16.55 -18.70 8.83
CA HIS A 46 15.33 -19.05 8.13
C HIS A 46 15.26 -20.56 7.78
N LEU A 47 16.37 -21.20 7.37
CA LEU A 47 16.40 -22.65 7.20
C LEU A 47 16.05 -23.39 8.50
N THR A 48 16.57 -22.91 9.63
CA THR A 48 16.33 -23.50 10.95
C THR A 48 14.83 -23.61 11.25
N VAL A 49 14.04 -22.57 10.97
CA VAL A 49 12.60 -22.61 11.24
C VAL A 49 11.80 -23.40 10.20
N LEU A 50 12.21 -23.39 8.93
CA LEU A 50 11.59 -24.21 7.89
C LEU A 50 11.74 -25.70 8.20
N ASP A 51 12.97 -26.13 8.51
CA ASP A 51 13.28 -27.51 8.86
C ASP A 51 12.63 -27.91 10.20
N ALA A 52 12.59 -27.00 11.18
CA ALA A 52 11.85 -27.21 12.44
C ALA A 52 10.35 -27.48 12.22
N ALA A 53 9.70 -26.71 11.34
CA ALA A 53 8.29 -26.90 11.00
C ALA A 53 8.06 -28.28 10.35
N MET A 54 8.95 -28.71 9.45
CA MET A 54 8.87 -30.03 8.82
C MET A 54 9.17 -31.17 9.78
N TYR A 55 10.11 -30.99 10.71
CA TYR A 55 10.35 -31.94 11.79
C TYR A 55 9.10 -32.12 12.65
N HIS A 56 8.50 -31.02 13.10
CA HIS A 56 7.27 -31.04 13.89
C HIS A 56 6.11 -31.74 13.17
N TYR A 57 5.98 -31.50 11.86
CA TYR A 57 4.92 -32.11 11.05
C TYR A 57 5.13 -33.60 10.78
N THR A 58 6.35 -34.00 10.42
CA THR A 58 6.63 -35.34 9.89
C THR A 58 7.22 -36.31 10.91
N GLY A 59 7.81 -35.79 12.00
CA GLY A 59 8.56 -36.56 13.00
C GLY A 59 9.85 -37.20 12.47
N LYS A 60 10.28 -36.87 11.24
CA LYS A 60 11.46 -37.51 10.64
C LYS A 60 12.76 -36.87 11.12
N ALA A 61 13.67 -37.69 11.62
CA ALA A 61 14.96 -37.25 12.16
C ALA A 61 15.83 -36.47 11.17
N GLU A 62 15.66 -36.69 9.86
CA GLU A 62 16.39 -35.96 8.81
C GLU A 62 16.25 -34.44 8.91
N TRP A 63 15.07 -33.95 9.30
CA TRP A 63 14.82 -32.52 9.48
C TRP A 63 15.48 -31.98 10.74
N LEU A 64 15.52 -32.76 11.82
CA LEU A 64 16.20 -32.37 13.05
C LEU A 64 17.73 -32.31 12.85
N GLU A 65 18.30 -33.28 12.13
CA GLU A 65 19.73 -33.28 11.76
C GLU A 65 20.10 -32.01 10.99
N ARG A 66 19.26 -31.62 10.02
CA ARG A 66 19.41 -30.38 9.23
C ARG A 66 19.38 -29.11 10.07
N VAL A 67 18.51 -29.04 11.09
CA VAL A 67 18.46 -27.93 12.05
C VAL A 67 19.76 -27.90 12.86
N LYS A 68 20.20 -29.05 13.38
CA LYS A 68 21.46 -29.13 14.14
C LYS A 68 22.67 -28.74 13.32
N GLU A 69 22.69 -29.02 12.02
CA GLU A 69 23.74 -28.60 11.10
C GLU A 69 23.81 -27.06 11.00
N CYS A 70 22.68 -26.39 10.82
CA CYS A 70 22.63 -24.92 10.79
C CYS A 70 23.11 -24.31 12.12
N LEU A 71 22.69 -24.87 13.26
CA LEU A 71 23.13 -24.43 14.59
C LEU A 71 24.62 -24.66 14.81
N GLY A 72 25.16 -25.77 14.30
CA GLY A 72 26.58 -26.09 14.32
C GLY A 72 27.44 -25.06 13.59
N ILE A 73 26.92 -24.45 12.52
CA ILE A 73 27.60 -23.36 11.82
C ILE A 73 27.67 -22.11 12.70
N PHE A 74 26.55 -21.68 13.30
CA PHE A 74 26.56 -20.53 14.22
C PHE A 74 27.55 -20.73 15.36
N PHE A 75 27.58 -21.93 15.93
CA PHE A 75 28.55 -22.34 16.95
C PHE A 75 30.00 -22.23 16.47
N SER A 76 30.31 -22.68 15.25
CA SER A 76 31.66 -22.56 14.69
C SER A 76 32.09 -21.10 14.51
N VAL A 77 31.19 -20.24 14.08
CA VAL A 77 31.47 -18.82 13.87
C VAL A 77 31.65 -18.10 15.20
N GLN A 78 30.84 -18.42 16.22
CA GLN A 78 31.01 -17.88 17.56
C GLN A 78 32.35 -18.29 18.19
N ASP A 79 32.75 -19.57 18.05
CA ASP A 79 34.04 -20.05 18.56
C ASP A 79 35.22 -19.33 17.91
N GLU A 80 35.18 -19.20 16.59
CA GLU A 80 36.23 -18.53 15.83
C GLU A 80 36.27 -17.02 16.13
N LEU A 81 35.11 -16.38 16.33
CA LEU A 81 35.01 -14.99 16.74
C LEU A 81 35.68 -14.76 18.10
N VAL A 82 35.38 -15.62 19.08
CA VAL A 82 36.00 -15.57 20.41
C VAL A 82 37.50 -15.82 20.32
N GLN A 83 37.93 -16.83 19.56
CA GLN A 83 39.36 -17.13 19.37
C GLN A 83 40.11 -15.93 18.79
N ARG A 84 39.59 -15.33 17.71
CA ARG A 84 40.20 -14.17 17.04
C ARG A 84 40.21 -12.93 17.94
N TYR A 85 39.26 -12.81 18.87
CA TYR A 85 39.26 -11.76 19.89
C TYR A 85 40.38 -11.97 20.90
N GLU A 86 40.48 -13.18 21.45
CA GLU A 86 41.45 -13.52 22.50
C GLU A 86 42.91 -13.45 22.02
N ASP A 87 43.18 -13.83 20.76
CA ASP A 87 44.52 -13.78 20.17
C ASP A 87 44.87 -12.45 19.47
N GLY A 88 43.91 -11.50 19.44
CA GLY A 88 44.06 -10.18 18.83
C GLY A 88 44.11 -10.20 17.29
N SER A 89 43.66 -11.28 16.65
CA SER A 89 43.66 -11.44 15.20
C SER A 89 42.36 -11.03 14.51
N LEU A 90 41.35 -10.55 15.25
CA LEU A 90 40.10 -9.98 14.70
C LEU A 90 40.41 -8.92 13.63
N PRO A 91 40.22 -9.24 12.34
CA PRO A 91 40.68 -8.39 11.25
C PRO A 91 39.52 -7.49 10.83
N PHE A 92 39.05 -6.60 11.69
CA PHE A 92 38.15 -5.54 11.26
C PHE A 92 38.96 -4.46 10.53
N ILE A 93 39.45 -4.82 9.35
CA ILE A 93 40.30 -3.99 8.52
C ILE A 93 39.39 -3.07 7.70
N TYR A 94 39.47 -1.76 7.97
CA TYR A 94 39.01 -0.73 7.03
C TYR A 94 39.80 -0.86 5.71
N LYS A 95 39.16 -1.31 4.64
CA LYS A 95 39.68 -1.14 3.28
C LYS A 95 38.81 -0.12 2.53
N GLN A 96 39.40 1.00 2.13
CA GLN A 96 38.99 1.71 0.91
C GLN A 96 39.84 1.24 -0.27
N GLU A 97 39.32 1.36 -1.49
CA GLU A 97 40.00 1.05 -2.76
C GLU A 97 41.32 1.84 -2.99
N ASP A 98 41.62 2.87 -2.19
CA ASP A 98 42.74 3.80 -2.37
C ASP A 98 43.52 4.18 -1.09
N GLY A 99 43.24 3.57 0.05
CA GLY A 99 44.13 3.58 1.23
C GLY A 99 44.18 4.86 2.09
N LYS A 100 43.11 5.68 2.13
CA LYS A 100 42.97 6.80 3.10
C LYS A 100 41.83 6.56 4.10
N PRO A 101 41.90 7.11 5.33
CA PRO A 101 40.81 7.04 6.31
C PRO A 101 39.62 7.93 5.91
N ILE A 102 38.40 7.46 6.15
CA ILE A 102 37.16 8.24 6.01
C ILE A 102 37.11 9.31 7.11
N GLU A 103 37.00 10.59 6.74
CA GLU A 103 36.59 11.63 7.68
C GLU A 103 35.06 11.63 7.80
N GLY A 104 34.54 10.94 8.83
CA GLY A 104 33.13 10.89 9.22
C GLY A 104 32.95 10.02 10.48
N PRO A 105 31.87 10.20 11.27
CA PRO A 105 31.70 9.49 12.54
C PRO A 105 31.14 8.07 12.28
N SER A 106 31.93 7.21 11.66
CA SER A 106 31.66 5.77 11.61
C SER A 106 32.57 5.07 12.61
N LYS A 107 31.97 4.40 13.60
CA LYS A 107 32.67 3.68 14.67
C LYS A 107 33.44 2.48 14.12
N ASN A 108 34.53 2.09 14.78
CA ASN A 108 35.31 0.88 14.47
C ASN A 108 34.39 -0.37 14.61
N PRO A 109 34.41 -1.37 13.71
CA PRO A 109 33.60 -2.58 13.88
C PRO A 109 33.89 -3.35 15.18
N LEU A 110 35.11 -3.22 15.73
CA LEU A 110 35.42 -3.70 17.08
C LEU A 110 34.66 -2.90 18.15
N GLU A 111 34.55 -1.57 18.02
CA GLU A 111 33.71 -0.74 18.89
C GLU A 111 32.22 -1.08 18.72
N VAL A 112 31.77 -1.50 17.52
CA VAL A 112 30.39 -1.97 17.29
C VAL A 112 30.11 -3.30 17.98
N LEU A 113 31.10 -4.20 18.07
CA LEU A 113 30.97 -5.48 18.80
C LEU A 113 31.15 -5.31 20.32
N GLU A 114 32.18 -4.57 20.75
CA GLU A 114 32.48 -4.27 22.16
C GLU A 114 31.48 -3.30 22.79
N GLU A 115 30.72 -2.54 21.98
CA GLU A 115 29.63 -1.72 22.48
C GLU A 115 28.62 -2.55 23.26
N ASN A 116 28.52 -3.86 22.98
CA ASN A 116 27.48 -4.75 23.48
C ASN A 116 27.83 -5.54 24.75
N ASP A 117 29.07 -5.97 24.91
CA ASP A 117 29.57 -6.65 26.10
C ASP A 117 31.11 -6.73 26.01
N THR A 118 31.79 -6.81 27.15
CA THR A 118 33.23 -7.12 27.16
C THR A 118 33.47 -8.63 27.07
N ASP A 119 32.43 -9.45 27.25
CA ASP A 119 32.50 -10.88 27.03
C ASP A 119 32.34 -11.20 25.53
N PRO A 120 33.38 -11.72 24.84
CA PRO A 120 33.32 -12.03 23.42
C PRO A 120 32.28 -13.11 23.08
N TRP A 121 31.85 -13.91 24.07
CA TRP A 121 30.76 -14.87 23.89
C TRP A 121 29.40 -14.20 23.69
N HIS A 122 29.27 -12.91 24.00
CA HIS A 122 28.06 -12.12 23.80
C HIS A 122 28.08 -11.26 22.53
N PHE A 123 29.07 -11.44 21.66
CA PHE A 123 29.10 -10.79 20.36
C PHE A 123 28.04 -11.35 19.41
N GLN A 124 27.41 -10.45 18.67
CA GLN A 124 26.43 -10.78 17.65
C GLN A 124 27.11 -11.51 16.48
N VAL A 125 26.52 -12.63 16.06
CA VAL A 125 27.00 -13.45 14.94
C VAL A 125 26.14 -13.24 13.70
N VAL A 126 24.86 -12.87 13.87
CA VAL A 126 23.95 -12.59 12.77
C VAL A 126 22.97 -11.49 13.12
N GLU A 127 22.34 -10.85 12.13
CA GLU A 127 21.31 -9.86 12.41
C GLU A 127 20.14 -10.50 13.18
N THR A 128 19.77 -9.92 14.31
CA THR A 128 18.91 -10.63 15.26
C THR A 128 17.41 -10.59 14.93
N ILE A 129 16.90 -9.48 14.40
CA ILE A 129 15.47 -9.22 14.30
C ILE A 129 14.84 -10.01 13.16
N PHE A 130 15.45 -9.95 11.97
CA PHE A 130 14.99 -10.64 10.78
C PHE A 130 15.60 -12.04 10.67
N SER A 131 16.86 -12.23 11.07
CA SER A 131 17.57 -13.47 10.77
C SER A 131 17.67 -14.43 11.96
N PHE A 132 17.93 -13.95 13.18
CA PHE A 132 18.04 -14.83 14.36
C PHE A 132 16.70 -15.16 15.02
N THR A 133 15.71 -14.27 14.96
CA THR A 133 14.35 -14.55 15.46
C THR A 133 13.75 -15.85 14.88
N PRO A 134 13.93 -16.17 13.59
CA PRO A 134 13.66 -17.49 13.03
C PRO A 134 14.32 -18.66 13.78
N VAL A 135 15.59 -18.55 14.20
CA VAL A 135 16.25 -19.58 15.03
C VAL A 135 15.48 -19.82 16.32
N LEU A 136 15.15 -18.75 17.05
CA LEU A 136 14.36 -18.84 18.28
C LEU A 136 13.00 -19.49 18.04
N ARG A 137 12.33 -19.15 16.93
CA ARG A 137 11.06 -19.79 16.51
C ARG A 137 11.25 -21.28 16.24
N GLY A 138 12.29 -21.66 15.51
CA GLY A 138 12.62 -23.06 15.21
C GLY A 138 12.88 -23.88 16.48
N LEU A 139 13.68 -23.35 17.40
CA LEU A 139 13.93 -23.97 18.70
C LEU A 139 12.65 -24.14 19.52
N TYR A 140 11.75 -23.15 19.50
CA TYR A 140 10.46 -23.22 20.17
C TYR A 140 9.55 -24.30 19.59
N ILE A 141 9.53 -24.48 18.27
CA ILE A 141 8.75 -25.50 17.57
C ILE A 141 9.29 -26.92 17.86
N ILE A 142 10.62 -27.10 17.86
CA ILE A 142 11.28 -28.39 18.10
C ILE A 142 11.16 -28.81 19.57
N GLY A 143 11.34 -27.86 20.50
CA GLY A 143 11.33 -28.10 21.93
C GLY A 143 12.68 -28.58 22.50
N ARG A 144 12.82 -28.46 23.83
CA ARG A 144 14.04 -28.75 24.60
C ARG A 144 14.54 -30.18 24.42
N ASP A 145 13.64 -31.16 24.32
CA ASP A 145 13.96 -32.59 24.38
C ASP A 145 14.76 -33.09 23.16
N ALA A 146 14.82 -32.32 22.09
CA ALA A 146 15.62 -32.65 20.91
C ALA A 146 17.13 -32.39 21.08
N PHE A 147 17.53 -31.79 22.21
CA PHE A 147 18.89 -31.37 22.49
C PHE A 147 19.44 -32.02 23.76
N THR A 148 20.74 -32.29 23.78
CA THR A 148 21.47 -32.66 25.00
C THR A 148 21.61 -31.43 25.91
N GLN A 149 21.97 -31.64 27.18
CA GLN A 149 22.22 -30.52 28.10
C GLN A 149 23.39 -29.64 27.63
N ALA A 150 24.45 -30.23 27.07
CA ALA A 150 25.59 -29.48 26.56
C ALA A 150 25.21 -28.60 25.36
N GLU A 151 24.47 -29.16 24.39
CA GLU A 151 23.94 -28.38 23.25
C GLU A 151 23.03 -27.25 23.75
N TRP A 152 22.14 -27.54 24.71
CA TRP A 152 21.19 -26.54 25.22
C TRP A 152 21.87 -25.38 25.94
N ASN A 153 22.89 -25.65 26.75
CA ASN A 153 23.67 -24.59 27.40
C ASN A 153 24.37 -23.70 26.37
N ARG A 154 24.87 -24.29 25.28
CA ARG A 154 25.52 -23.54 24.20
C ARG A 154 24.52 -22.68 23.43
N LEU A 155 23.32 -23.21 23.16
CA LEU A 155 22.22 -22.44 22.58
C LEU A 155 21.82 -21.27 23.47
N GLU A 156 21.81 -21.44 24.79
CA GLU A 156 21.49 -20.35 25.73
C GLU A 156 22.48 -19.19 25.58
N THR A 157 23.78 -19.47 25.52
CA THR A 157 24.82 -18.46 25.32
C THR A 157 24.66 -17.75 23.98
N LEU A 158 24.55 -18.50 22.88
CA LEU A 158 24.36 -17.94 21.53
C LEU A 158 23.08 -17.09 21.46
N CYS A 159 21.96 -17.59 21.95
CA CYS A 159 20.68 -16.87 21.88
C CYS A 159 20.70 -15.61 22.74
N TYR A 160 21.40 -15.62 23.87
CA TYR A 160 21.57 -14.44 24.70
C TYR A 160 22.46 -13.39 24.04
N ALA A 161 23.58 -13.80 23.43
CA ALA A 161 24.46 -12.92 22.65
C ALA A 161 23.66 -12.13 21.60
N GLU A 162 22.80 -12.85 20.90
CA GLU A 162 21.91 -12.30 19.89
C GLU A 162 20.88 -11.34 20.47
N ILE A 163 20.06 -11.74 21.44
CA ILE A 163 18.99 -10.84 21.92
C ILE A 163 19.48 -9.67 22.79
N ASN A 164 20.72 -9.70 23.30
CA ASN A 164 21.25 -8.67 24.18
C ASN A 164 21.38 -7.29 23.50
N HIS A 165 21.64 -7.25 22.18
CA HIS A 165 21.73 -5.97 21.44
C HIS A 165 20.42 -5.15 21.49
N ILE A 166 19.26 -5.82 21.64
CA ILE A 166 17.94 -5.17 21.69
C ILE A 166 17.85 -4.17 22.84
N PHE A 167 18.53 -4.42 23.97
CA PHE A 167 18.50 -3.52 25.12
C PHE A 167 19.19 -2.18 24.87
N ARG A 168 20.03 -2.07 23.84
CA ARG A 168 20.71 -0.83 23.45
C ARG A 168 20.02 -0.11 22.30
N ASP A 169 19.49 -0.87 21.36
CA ASP A 169 18.76 -0.36 20.20
C ASP A 169 17.26 -0.70 20.29
N CYS A 170 16.62 -0.12 21.32
CA CYS A 170 15.18 -0.23 21.52
C CYS A 170 14.45 0.74 20.59
N GLU A 171 13.62 0.20 19.72
CA GLU A 171 12.65 0.97 18.93
C GLU A 171 11.24 0.74 19.45
N TRP A 172 10.49 1.82 19.61
CA TRP A 172 9.21 1.85 20.29
C TRP A 172 8.05 2.10 19.34
N GLY A 173 6.95 1.37 19.55
CA GLY A 173 5.65 1.69 19.00
C GLY A 173 5.06 0.66 18.06
N ARG A 174 4.12 1.12 17.23
CA ARG A 174 3.14 0.30 16.50
C ARG A 174 3.57 -0.05 15.08
N HIS A 175 4.81 -0.53 14.95
CA HIS A 175 5.42 -0.86 13.66
C HIS A 175 6.17 -2.19 13.75
N ASN A 176 6.52 -2.75 12.59
CA ASN A 176 7.11 -4.07 12.45
C ASN A 176 8.34 -4.30 13.38
N ARG A 177 9.31 -3.39 13.36
CA ARG A 177 10.61 -3.55 14.03
C ARG A 177 10.48 -3.64 15.55
N ALA A 178 9.55 -2.92 16.17
CA ALA A 178 9.24 -3.03 17.60
C ALA A 178 8.64 -4.40 17.94
N THR A 179 7.66 -4.86 17.15
CA THR A 179 6.99 -6.15 17.38
C THR A 179 7.93 -7.35 17.20
N LEU A 180 8.84 -7.30 16.24
CA LEU A 180 9.81 -8.37 16.00
C LEU A 180 10.81 -8.51 17.14
N ARG A 181 11.34 -7.37 17.65
CA ARG A 181 12.19 -7.36 18.85
C ARG A 181 11.48 -7.94 20.06
N ALA A 182 10.20 -7.60 20.26
CA ALA A 182 9.39 -8.16 21.34
C ALA A 182 9.25 -9.69 21.24
N ILE A 183 9.03 -10.22 20.03
CA ILE A 183 8.93 -11.67 19.80
C ILE A 183 10.26 -12.37 20.12
N ALA A 184 11.40 -11.81 19.68
CA ALA A 184 12.72 -12.38 19.96
C ALA A 184 12.96 -12.50 21.48
N LEU A 185 12.74 -11.41 22.22
CA LEU A 185 12.88 -11.36 23.68
C LEU A 185 11.92 -12.33 24.39
N LEU A 186 10.68 -12.42 23.92
CA LEU A 186 9.68 -13.34 24.47
C LEU A 186 10.10 -14.80 24.28
N LEU A 187 10.50 -15.18 23.05
CA LEU A 187 10.91 -16.54 22.75
C LEU A 187 12.15 -16.93 23.55
N PHE A 188 13.15 -16.05 23.65
CA PHE A 188 14.31 -16.28 24.52
C PHE A 188 13.89 -16.56 25.97
N ALA A 189 13.05 -15.70 26.56
CA ALA A 189 12.60 -15.87 27.93
C ALA A 189 11.80 -17.17 28.16
N ARG A 190 11.05 -17.64 27.14
CA ARG A 190 10.31 -18.91 27.19
C ARG A 190 11.21 -20.13 27.03
N LEU A 191 12.22 -20.05 26.18
CA LEU A 191 13.18 -21.13 25.95
C LEU A 191 14.13 -21.31 27.14
N PHE A 192 14.60 -20.21 27.73
CA PHE A 192 15.61 -20.21 28.80
C PHE A 192 15.10 -19.54 30.09
N PRO A 193 14.04 -20.07 30.73
CA PRO A 193 13.40 -19.41 31.87
C PRO A 193 14.28 -19.30 33.13
N GLN A 194 15.36 -20.09 33.21
CA GLN A 194 16.32 -20.07 34.31
C GLN A 194 17.48 -19.09 34.08
N ASN A 195 17.60 -18.52 32.88
CA ASN A 195 18.61 -17.50 32.59
C ASN A 195 18.35 -16.26 33.45
N ALA A 196 19.40 -15.66 34.03
CA ALA A 196 19.27 -14.46 34.85
C ALA A 196 18.61 -13.28 34.10
N SER A 197 18.70 -13.27 32.77
CA SER A 197 18.12 -12.26 31.90
C SER A 197 16.66 -12.53 31.51
N ALA A 198 16.13 -13.73 31.72
CA ALA A 198 14.81 -14.11 31.22
C ALA A 198 13.70 -13.16 31.69
N ALA A 199 13.71 -12.80 32.98
CA ALA A 199 12.71 -11.90 33.56
C ALA A 199 12.76 -10.48 32.97
N ARG A 200 13.97 -9.93 32.73
CA ARG A 200 14.11 -8.61 32.10
C ARG A 200 13.76 -8.64 30.61
N CYS A 201 14.07 -9.73 29.91
CA CYS A 201 13.70 -9.91 28.51
C CYS A 201 12.18 -9.96 28.36
N LEU A 202 11.50 -10.75 29.21
CA LEU A 202 10.04 -10.80 29.21
C LEU A 202 9.42 -9.44 29.50
N LYS A 203 9.95 -8.70 30.49
CA LYS A 203 9.47 -7.35 30.80
C LYS A 203 9.61 -6.40 29.61
N LEU A 204 10.78 -6.37 28.96
CA LEU A 204 10.99 -5.51 27.80
C LEU A 204 10.13 -5.96 26.62
N ALA A 205 9.96 -7.27 26.39
CA ALA A 205 9.06 -7.80 25.37
C ALA A 205 7.62 -7.31 25.58
N ASP A 206 7.11 -7.41 26.80
CA ASP A 206 5.76 -6.93 27.16
C ASP A 206 5.65 -5.41 26.93
N MET A 207 6.67 -4.62 27.32
CA MET A 207 6.68 -3.17 27.14
C MET A 207 6.74 -2.73 25.67
N LEU A 208 7.59 -3.35 24.84
CA LEU A 208 7.69 -3.04 23.41
C LEU A 208 6.41 -3.40 22.67
N PHE A 209 5.73 -4.46 23.11
CA PHE A 209 4.55 -4.97 22.43
C PHE A 209 3.24 -4.29 22.87
N GLU A 210 3.20 -3.71 24.08
CA GLU A 210 2.03 -3.02 24.64
C GLU A 210 1.46 -1.96 23.69
N ASP A 211 2.33 -1.22 23.00
CA ASP A 211 1.91 -0.20 22.05
C ASP A 211 1.07 -0.77 20.90
N SER A 212 1.37 -1.98 20.44
CA SER A 212 0.68 -2.65 19.32
C SER A 212 -0.60 -3.38 19.74
N LEU A 213 -0.71 -3.77 21.01
CA LEU A 213 -1.83 -4.59 21.52
C LEU A 213 -3.18 -3.86 21.48
N GLY A 214 -4.04 -4.24 20.53
CA GLY A 214 -5.39 -3.68 20.42
C GLY A 214 -5.41 -2.24 19.91
N ASN A 215 -4.37 -1.85 19.18
CA ASN A 215 -4.22 -0.52 18.59
C ASN A 215 -3.96 -0.60 17.08
N TRP A 216 -4.27 0.47 16.35
CA TRP A 216 -3.97 0.59 14.93
C TRP A 216 -2.47 0.73 14.67
N SER A 217 -1.99 0.05 13.62
CA SER A 217 -0.64 0.18 13.10
C SER A 217 -0.39 1.58 12.55
N ILE A 218 0.84 2.08 12.71
CA ILE A 218 1.27 3.27 11.98
C ILE A 218 1.71 2.96 10.55
N GLU A 219 2.02 1.71 10.23
CA GLU A 219 2.52 1.26 8.92
C GLU A 219 1.60 1.67 7.78
N ASP A 220 2.17 2.27 6.73
CA ASP A 220 1.46 2.65 5.51
C ASP A 220 2.16 2.07 4.27
N ALA A 221 2.49 0.78 4.37
CA ALA A 221 3.06 -0.01 3.29
C ALA A 221 2.51 -1.43 3.35
N THR A 222 2.15 -1.98 2.19
CA THR A 222 1.44 -3.28 2.13
C THR A 222 2.26 -4.41 2.77
N SER A 223 3.58 -4.47 2.54
CA SER A 223 4.44 -5.53 3.09
C SER A 223 4.73 -5.38 4.58
N TYR A 224 5.01 -4.15 5.04
CA TYR A 224 5.34 -3.90 6.44
C TYR A 224 4.13 -4.00 7.37
N LEU A 225 2.96 -3.63 6.87
CA LEU A 225 1.71 -3.91 7.56
C LEU A 225 1.53 -5.43 7.76
N GLY A 226 1.85 -6.24 6.75
CA GLY A 226 1.68 -7.70 6.81
C GLY A 226 2.59 -8.30 7.86
N LEU A 227 3.83 -7.84 7.90
CA LEU A 227 4.82 -8.21 8.92
C LEU A 227 4.33 -7.88 10.33
N TRP A 228 3.79 -6.68 10.54
CA TRP A 228 3.24 -6.25 11.82
C TRP A 228 2.03 -7.09 12.24
N VAL A 229 1.06 -7.30 11.34
CA VAL A 229 -0.16 -8.09 11.62
C VAL A 229 0.20 -9.54 12.00
N ASN A 230 1.11 -10.16 11.25
CA ASN A 230 1.57 -11.52 11.54
C ASN A 230 2.39 -11.59 12.83
N SER A 231 3.19 -10.57 13.12
CA SER A 231 3.89 -10.46 14.41
C SER A 231 2.91 -10.36 15.59
N ILE A 232 1.76 -9.69 15.39
CA ILE A 232 0.71 -9.68 16.43
C ILE A 232 0.12 -11.06 16.65
N ALA A 233 -0.22 -11.76 15.56
CA ALA A 233 -0.70 -13.13 15.64
C ALA A 233 0.31 -14.03 16.38
N GLU A 234 1.60 -13.95 16.05
CA GLU A 234 2.63 -14.76 16.71
C GLU A 234 2.79 -14.46 18.20
N TYR A 235 2.97 -13.18 18.55
CA TYR A 235 3.21 -12.80 19.94
C TYR A 235 2.05 -13.24 20.82
N THR A 236 0.81 -13.05 20.36
CA THR A 236 -0.39 -13.45 21.13
C THR A 236 -0.46 -14.95 21.36
N GLN A 237 -0.09 -15.77 20.35
CA GLN A 237 0.02 -17.22 20.51
C GLN A 237 1.14 -17.63 21.48
N TYR A 238 2.34 -17.05 21.36
CA TYR A 238 3.48 -17.40 22.22
C TYR A 238 3.33 -16.90 23.66
N ARG A 239 2.76 -15.71 23.85
CA ARG A 239 2.57 -15.12 25.19
C ARG A 239 1.33 -15.67 25.89
N GLY A 240 0.36 -16.19 25.13
CA GLY A 240 -0.92 -16.65 25.65
C GLY A 240 -1.84 -15.50 26.06
N VAL A 241 -1.78 -14.37 25.34
CA VAL A 241 -2.62 -13.19 25.59
C VAL A 241 -3.60 -13.02 24.45
N TRP A 242 -4.88 -12.96 24.80
CA TRP A 242 -5.94 -12.75 23.83
C TRP A 242 -7.12 -12.01 24.48
N ASN A 243 -7.64 -10.99 23.81
CA ASN A 243 -8.80 -10.24 24.27
C ASN A 243 -9.58 -9.66 23.07
N PHE A 244 -10.74 -9.05 23.33
CA PHE A 244 -11.62 -8.54 22.28
C PHE A 244 -10.97 -7.45 21.41
N ARG A 245 -10.06 -6.63 21.95
CA ARG A 245 -9.37 -5.59 21.17
C ARG A 245 -8.39 -6.20 20.19
N ILE A 246 -7.64 -7.21 20.63
CA ILE A 246 -6.70 -7.96 19.77
C ILE A 246 -7.48 -8.65 18.64
N GLU A 247 -8.58 -9.32 18.97
CA GLU A 247 -9.44 -9.98 17.97
C GLU A 247 -9.94 -8.98 16.92
N GLN A 248 -10.43 -7.81 17.36
CA GLN A 248 -10.92 -6.75 16.47
C GLN A 248 -9.83 -6.22 15.54
N ILE A 249 -8.63 -5.94 16.05
CA ILE A 249 -7.51 -5.43 15.24
C ILE A 249 -7.05 -6.46 14.22
N LEU A 250 -6.84 -7.72 14.63
CA LEU A 250 -6.41 -8.77 13.70
C LEU A 250 -7.48 -9.04 12.64
N SER A 251 -8.76 -9.12 13.04
CA SER A 251 -9.87 -9.32 12.11
C SER A 251 -9.96 -8.17 11.12
N TYR A 252 -9.83 -6.92 11.58
CA TYR A 252 -9.82 -5.73 10.73
C TYR A 252 -8.74 -5.85 9.66
N TYR A 253 -7.48 -6.08 10.03
CA TYR A 253 -6.40 -6.10 9.05
C TYR A 253 -6.43 -7.33 8.12
N CYS A 254 -6.95 -8.48 8.55
CA CYS A 254 -7.15 -9.61 7.64
C CYS A 254 -8.22 -9.31 6.58
N HIS A 255 -9.29 -8.61 6.95
CA HIS A 255 -10.30 -8.14 6.00
C HIS A 255 -9.79 -6.97 5.15
N TYR A 256 -8.88 -6.15 5.67
CA TYR A 256 -8.21 -5.08 4.92
C TYR A 256 -7.45 -5.65 3.71
N TYR A 257 -6.64 -6.71 3.91
CA TYR A 257 -5.97 -7.41 2.81
C TYR A 257 -6.95 -8.03 1.82
N THR A 258 -8.05 -8.60 2.31
CA THR A 258 -9.09 -9.18 1.47
C THR A 258 -9.76 -8.11 0.59
N ALA A 259 -10.06 -6.96 1.17
CA ALA A 259 -10.65 -5.82 0.47
C ALA A 259 -9.69 -5.17 -0.55
N MET A 260 -8.38 -5.39 -0.49
CA MET A 260 -7.42 -4.87 -1.49
C MET A 260 -6.98 -5.90 -2.53
N LEU A 261 -7.47 -7.14 -2.44
CA LEU A 261 -7.01 -8.22 -3.31
C LEU A 261 -7.18 -7.86 -4.80
N LEU A 262 -6.10 -8.02 -5.57
CA LEU A 262 -6.09 -7.82 -7.01
C LEU A 262 -6.89 -8.92 -7.72
N PRO A 263 -7.39 -8.68 -8.96
CA PRO A 263 -7.92 -9.72 -9.84
C PRO A 263 -6.95 -10.89 -10.07
N SER A 264 -5.64 -10.66 -10.01
CA SER A 264 -4.63 -11.72 -10.11
C SER A 264 -4.58 -12.65 -8.88
N GLY A 265 -5.26 -12.30 -7.79
CA GLY A 265 -5.09 -12.90 -6.46
C GLY A 265 -3.92 -12.31 -5.66
N GLY A 266 -3.15 -11.39 -6.25
CA GLY A 266 -2.05 -10.69 -5.61
C GLY A 266 -2.48 -9.54 -4.70
N LEU A 267 -1.49 -8.78 -4.23
CA LEU A 267 -1.71 -7.54 -3.49
C LEU A 267 -1.13 -6.32 -4.23
N PRO A 268 -1.81 -5.17 -4.20
CA PRO A 268 -1.33 -3.93 -4.81
C PRO A 268 -0.10 -3.40 -4.08
N GLU A 269 0.64 -2.51 -4.73
CA GLU A 269 1.69 -1.73 -4.08
C GLU A 269 1.18 -0.37 -3.61
N PHE A 270 1.65 0.03 -2.43
CA PHE A 270 1.62 1.39 -1.91
C PHE A 270 2.63 1.47 -0.77
N GLY A 271 3.17 2.67 -0.55
CA GLY A 271 4.30 2.86 0.36
C GLY A 271 5.49 2.01 -0.06
N ASP A 272 6.33 1.69 0.90
CA ASP A 272 7.55 0.91 0.72
C ASP A 272 7.26 -0.57 0.47
N THR A 273 6.71 -0.86 -0.70
CA THR A 273 6.36 -2.19 -1.15
C THR A 273 6.54 -2.28 -2.66
N ARG A 274 6.70 -3.50 -3.15
CA ARG A 274 6.78 -3.81 -4.59
C ARG A 274 5.47 -4.42 -5.06
N PHE A 275 5.08 -4.11 -6.29
CA PHE A 275 3.88 -4.66 -6.92
C PHE A 275 3.86 -6.18 -6.88
N ASP A 276 2.72 -6.75 -6.48
CA ASP A 276 2.46 -8.19 -6.43
C ASP A 276 3.62 -9.02 -5.85
N SER A 277 4.30 -8.46 -4.84
CA SER A 277 5.47 -9.11 -4.28
C SER A 277 5.08 -10.29 -3.39
N GLY A 278 5.80 -11.40 -3.53
CA GLY A 278 5.68 -12.55 -2.63
C GLY A 278 5.87 -12.16 -1.16
N THR A 279 6.62 -11.08 -0.89
CA THR A 279 6.80 -10.51 0.44
C THR A 279 5.48 -10.03 1.05
N SER A 280 4.72 -9.20 0.34
CA SER A 280 3.45 -8.66 0.83
C SER A 280 2.46 -9.76 1.15
N THR A 281 2.34 -10.69 0.22
CA THR A 281 1.39 -11.79 0.27
C THR A 281 1.76 -12.77 1.38
N CYS A 282 2.98 -13.32 1.37
CA CYS A 282 3.43 -14.26 2.41
C CYS A 282 3.29 -13.69 3.82
N LEU A 283 3.69 -12.43 4.03
CA LEU A 283 3.72 -11.86 5.37
C LEU A 283 2.33 -11.70 5.99
N SER A 284 1.25 -11.62 5.20
CA SER A 284 -0.11 -11.56 5.72
C SER A 284 -0.77 -12.94 5.95
N LEU A 285 -0.39 -13.96 5.17
CA LEU A 285 -1.06 -15.27 5.12
C LEU A 285 -1.22 -15.96 6.47
N GLY A 286 -0.18 -15.93 7.31
CA GLY A 286 -0.23 -16.55 8.64
C GLY A 286 -1.38 -16.00 9.48
N ALA A 287 -1.40 -14.70 9.71
CA ALA A 287 -2.47 -14.06 10.47
C ALA A 287 -3.84 -14.30 9.84
N MET A 288 -3.94 -14.28 8.50
CA MET A 288 -5.20 -14.57 7.82
C MET A 288 -5.67 -16.01 8.08
N GLU A 289 -4.83 -17.03 7.98
CA GLU A 289 -5.19 -18.43 8.31
C GLU A 289 -5.63 -18.57 9.77
N LEU A 290 -4.94 -17.89 10.70
CA LEU A 290 -5.34 -17.87 12.10
C LEU A 290 -6.74 -17.28 12.27
N MET A 291 -7.03 -16.13 11.66
CA MET A 291 -8.33 -15.48 11.78
C MET A 291 -9.44 -16.23 11.05
N ALA A 292 -9.14 -16.82 9.88
CA ALA A 292 -10.10 -17.67 9.16
C ALA A 292 -10.53 -18.84 10.04
N LYS A 293 -9.57 -19.51 10.68
CA LYS A 293 -9.82 -20.60 11.63
C LYS A 293 -10.64 -20.17 12.83
N ARG A 294 -10.30 -19.02 13.44
CA ARG A 294 -10.97 -18.53 14.65
C ARG A 294 -12.42 -18.15 14.41
N HIS A 295 -12.73 -17.60 13.24
CA HIS A 295 -14.06 -17.13 12.89
C HIS A 295 -14.87 -18.10 12.02
N ASN A 296 -14.27 -19.20 11.57
CA ASN A 296 -14.84 -20.07 10.53
C ASN A 296 -15.23 -19.25 9.29
N ASP A 297 -14.30 -18.44 8.83
CA ASP A 297 -14.54 -17.39 7.83
C ASP A 297 -14.08 -17.85 6.43
N GLY A 298 -15.07 -18.14 5.58
CA GLY A 298 -14.84 -18.55 4.19
C GLY A 298 -14.30 -17.44 3.30
N VAL A 299 -14.60 -16.17 3.61
CA VAL A 299 -14.14 -14.99 2.85
C VAL A 299 -12.64 -14.81 3.01
N LEU A 300 -12.13 -14.92 4.25
CA LEU A 300 -10.69 -14.95 4.49
C LEU A 300 -10.04 -16.16 3.80
N LYS A 301 -10.70 -17.33 3.82
CA LYS A 301 -10.17 -18.54 3.17
C LYS A 301 -10.08 -18.41 1.65
N TYR A 302 -11.04 -17.73 1.02
CA TYR A 302 -10.99 -17.39 -0.40
C TYR A 302 -9.82 -16.47 -0.72
N ALA A 303 -9.60 -15.42 0.06
CA ALA A 303 -8.48 -14.50 -0.16
C ALA A 303 -7.13 -15.20 0.02
N ILE A 304 -6.98 -16.03 1.06
CA ILE A 304 -5.79 -16.84 1.34
C ILE A 304 -5.48 -17.76 0.16
N GLU A 305 -6.48 -18.49 -0.34
CA GLU A 305 -6.27 -19.40 -1.46
C GLU A 305 -5.79 -18.63 -2.69
N ARG A 306 -6.45 -17.53 -3.05
CA ARG A 306 -6.06 -16.74 -4.21
C ARG A 306 -4.67 -16.13 -4.11
N GLN A 307 -4.33 -15.60 -2.94
CA GLN A 307 -2.99 -15.13 -2.61
C GLN A 307 -1.95 -16.22 -2.80
N PHE A 308 -2.17 -17.39 -2.21
CA PHE A 308 -1.25 -18.50 -2.34
C PHE A 308 -1.11 -19.00 -3.78
N ARG A 309 -2.23 -19.18 -4.49
CA ARG A 309 -2.25 -19.62 -5.89
C ARG A 309 -1.54 -18.62 -6.81
N ASN A 310 -1.71 -17.31 -6.58
CA ASN A 310 -0.97 -16.28 -7.31
C ASN A 310 0.54 -16.44 -7.09
N MET A 311 0.98 -16.59 -5.84
CA MET A 311 2.41 -16.74 -5.56
C MET A 311 3.01 -17.99 -6.17
N VAL A 312 2.28 -19.11 -6.18
CA VAL A 312 2.71 -20.35 -6.84
C VAL A 312 2.78 -20.14 -8.36
N LYS A 313 1.74 -19.57 -8.98
CA LYS A 313 1.65 -19.32 -10.43
C LYS A 313 2.76 -18.40 -10.93
N ASN A 314 3.05 -17.35 -10.17
CA ASN A 314 4.05 -16.35 -10.50
C ASN A 314 5.43 -16.69 -9.93
N HIS A 315 5.56 -17.84 -9.25
CA HIS A 315 6.75 -18.30 -8.56
C HIS A 315 7.33 -17.27 -7.57
N THR A 316 6.56 -16.30 -7.06
CA THR A 316 7.10 -15.19 -6.25
C THR A 316 7.64 -15.65 -4.90
N MET A 317 7.31 -16.86 -4.44
CA MET A 317 7.93 -17.51 -3.28
C MET A 317 9.39 -17.93 -3.53
N ASP A 318 9.86 -17.89 -4.78
CA ASP A 318 11.23 -18.29 -5.13
C ASP A 318 12.27 -17.19 -4.83
N ASN A 319 11.82 -16.00 -4.44
CA ASN A 319 12.66 -14.82 -4.17
C ASN A 319 13.46 -14.87 -2.85
N GLY A 320 13.36 -15.94 -2.07
CA GLY A 320 14.27 -16.19 -0.94
C GLY A 320 13.58 -16.64 0.34
N VAL A 321 14.41 -16.97 1.33
CA VAL A 321 14.00 -17.49 2.63
C VAL A 321 13.25 -16.52 3.55
N GLN A 322 13.19 -15.24 3.19
CA GLN A 322 12.58 -14.17 3.98
C GLN A 322 11.05 -14.30 4.12
N TYR A 323 10.47 -15.32 3.50
CA TYR A 323 9.04 -15.66 3.49
C TYR A 323 8.67 -16.81 4.42
N GLU A 324 9.66 -17.43 5.05
CA GLU A 324 9.50 -18.49 6.01
C GLU A 324 8.48 -18.15 7.11
N ARG A 325 8.46 -16.91 7.60
CA ARG A 325 7.57 -16.50 8.70
C ARG A 325 6.12 -16.63 8.29
N GLY A 326 5.78 -16.06 7.14
CA GLY A 326 4.45 -16.16 6.55
C GLY A 326 4.02 -17.60 6.31
N MET A 327 4.88 -18.36 5.62
CA MET A 327 4.61 -19.75 5.21
C MET A 327 4.49 -20.72 6.39
N THR A 328 5.43 -20.65 7.35
CA THR A 328 5.40 -21.52 8.54
C THR A 328 4.18 -21.24 9.40
N ASN A 329 3.80 -19.97 9.58
CA ASN A 329 2.60 -19.61 10.31
C ASN A 329 1.32 -20.05 9.59
N ALA A 330 1.22 -19.80 8.28
CA ALA A 330 0.10 -20.26 7.46
C ALA A 330 -0.05 -21.78 7.56
N PHE A 331 1.05 -22.52 7.43
CA PHE A 331 1.07 -23.98 7.59
C PHE A 331 0.57 -24.44 8.97
N VAL A 332 1.07 -23.83 10.06
CA VAL A 332 0.71 -24.19 11.44
C VAL A 332 -0.77 -23.90 11.71
N TRP A 333 -1.27 -22.77 11.24
CA TRP A 333 -2.63 -22.30 11.55
C TRP A 333 -3.69 -22.70 10.53
N ALA A 334 -3.30 -23.22 9.36
CA ALA A 334 -4.23 -23.65 8.33
C ALA A 334 -5.26 -24.66 8.84
N ASP A 335 -6.52 -24.37 8.50
CA ASP A 335 -7.68 -25.26 8.67
C ASP A 335 -8.34 -25.51 7.31
N ASP A 336 -8.18 -26.73 6.79
CA ASP A 336 -8.70 -27.13 5.49
C ASP A 336 -10.18 -27.54 5.51
N SER A 337 -10.83 -27.54 6.68
CA SER A 337 -12.27 -27.82 6.78
C SER A 337 -13.14 -26.64 6.36
N ILE A 338 -12.60 -25.42 6.42
CA ILE A 338 -13.27 -24.18 6.04
C ILE A 338 -13.31 -24.07 4.52
N GLN A 339 -14.51 -23.88 3.96
CA GLN A 339 -14.68 -23.71 2.52
C GLN A 339 -14.48 -22.25 2.11
N PRO A 340 -13.67 -21.97 1.07
CA PRO A 340 -13.58 -20.65 0.46
C PRO A 340 -14.95 -20.11 0.03
N GLU A 341 -15.22 -18.85 0.34
CA GLU A 341 -16.42 -18.10 -0.05
C GLU A 341 -16.01 -16.81 -0.75
N GLU A 342 -16.49 -16.59 -1.99
CA GLU A 342 -16.19 -15.35 -2.70
C GLU A 342 -16.84 -14.14 -1.99
N PRO A 343 -16.13 -13.03 -1.75
CA PRO A 343 -16.69 -11.89 -1.04
C PRO A 343 -17.81 -11.22 -1.83
N GLY A 344 -18.94 -10.94 -1.17
CA GLY A 344 -20.09 -10.27 -1.81
C GLY A 344 -19.89 -8.77 -2.09
N LEU A 345 -18.89 -8.14 -1.48
CA LEU A 345 -18.62 -6.71 -1.64
C LEU A 345 -17.75 -6.47 -2.89
N LEU A 346 -18.19 -5.60 -3.79
CA LEU A 346 -17.43 -5.19 -4.98
C LEU A 346 -16.62 -3.91 -4.69
N SER A 347 -17.08 -2.77 -5.21
CA SER A 347 -16.46 -1.48 -4.89
C SER A 347 -16.80 -1.07 -3.47
N CYS A 348 -15.82 -0.53 -2.75
CA CYS A 348 -16.00 -0.11 -1.37
C CYS A 348 -14.84 0.78 -0.92
N GLU A 349 -15.06 1.50 0.18
CA GLU A 349 -13.94 1.90 1.02
C GLU A 349 -13.26 0.64 1.57
N VAL A 350 -11.94 0.66 1.66
CA VAL A 350 -11.17 -0.42 2.27
C VAL A 350 -11.34 -0.31 3.79
N LEU A 351 -12.48 -0.83 4.26
CA LEU A 351 -12.99 -0.84 5.63
C LEU A 351 -13.36 0.52 6.23
N ASP A 352 -12.44 1.48 6.28
CA ASP A 352 -12.70 2.81 6.84
C ASP A 352 -11.77 3.90 6.32
N GLU A 353 -12.09 5.15 6.68
CA GLU A 353 -11.33 6.33 6.26
C GLU A 353 -10.20 6.75 7.20
N LEU A 354 -10.14 6.23 8.44
CA LEU A 354 -9.17 6.63 9.45
C LEU A 354 -7.84 5.87 9.30
N VAL A 355 -7.95 4.55 9.17
CA VAL A 355 -6.84 3.59 9.10
C VAL A 355 -6.81 2.93 7.73
N GLY A 356 -7.98 2.61 7.16
CA GLY A 356 -8.08 1.94 5.87
C GLY A 356 -7.57 2.80 4.71
N LYS A 357 -7.98 4.08 4.70
CA LYS A 357 -7.39 5.18 3.90
C LYS A 357 -7.45 5.01 2.39
N LYS A 358 -8.16 3.99 1.92
CA LYS A 358 -8.16 3.54 0.52
C LYS A 358 -9.58 3.21 0.08
N ALA A 359 -9.81 3.28 -1.22
CA ALA A 359 -11.05 2.81 -1.83
C ALA A 359 -10.71 1.92 -3.03
N VAL A 360 -11.57 0.94 -3.29
CA VAL A 360 -11.49 0.11 -4.47
C VAL A 360 -12.74 0.27 -5.32
N PHE A 361 -12.55 0.34 -6.63
CA PHE A 361 -13.58 0.14 -7.63
C PHE A 361 -13.35 -1.20 -8.32
N ARG A 362 -14.37 -2.06 -8.42
CA ARG A 362 -14.26 -3.32 -9.17
C ARG A 362 -15.59 -3.80 -9.73
N ASP A 363 -15.53 -4.57 -10.81
CA ASP A 363 -16.70 -5.22 -11.42
C ASP A 363 -16.91 -6.68 -10.97
N GLY A 364 -15.94 -7.25 -10.26
CA GLY A 364 -15.92 -8.65 -9.87
C GLY A 364 -14.59 -9.07 -9.26
N TRP A 365 -14.45 -10.39 -9.10
CA TRP A 365 -13.29 -11.01 -8.50
C TRP A 365 -12.51 -11.91 -9.48
N ARG A 366 -12.94 -12.08 -10.73
CA ARG A 366 -12.27 -12.97 -11.69
C ARG A 366 -10.91 -12.40 -12.13
N GLU A 367 -10.04 -13.22 -12.73
CA GLU A 367 -8.72 -12.73 -13.21
C GLU A 367 -8.85 -11.64 -14.29
N ASP A 368 -9.94 -11.64 -15.06
CA ASP A 368 -10.23 -10.68 -16.12
C ASP A 368 -10.99 -9.42 -15.64
N SER A 369 -11.40 -9.38 -14.36
CA SER A 369 -12.16 -8.27 -13.78
C SER A 369 -11.41 -6.95 -13.80
N THR A 370 -12.17 -5.86 -13.88
CA THR A 370 -11.64 -4.49 -13.74
C THR A 370 -11.51 -4.15 -12.27
N TYR A 371 -10.39 -3.53 -11.91
CA TYR A 371 -10.03 -3.14 -10.54
C TYR A 371 -9.24 -1.83 -10.55
N LEU A 372 -9.61 -0.89 -9.68
CA LEU A 372 -8.84 0.32 -9.40
C LEU A 372 -8.64 0.47 -7.89
N LEU A 373 -7.39 0.62 -7.42
CA LEU A 373 -7.07 1.02 -6.05
C LEU A 373 -6.75 2.50 -5.98
N TYR A 374 -7.44 3.20 -5.09
CA TYR A 374 -7.23 4.62 -4.80
C TYR A 374 -6.73 4.81 -3.37
N ASN A 375 -5.52 5.36 -3.21
CA ASN A 375 -4.95 5.75 -1.91
C ASN A 375 -5.16 7.24 -1.70
N TYR A 376 -5.94 7.63 -0.69
CA TYR A 376 -6.40 9.02 -0.59
C TYR A 376 -6.02 9.74 0.69
N ARG A 377 -5.55 9.02 1.72
CA ARG A 377 -5.31 9.63 3.03
C ARG A 377 -3.83 9.92 3.26
N ASP A 378 -3.59 11.06 3.88
CA ASP A 378 -2.34 11.40 4.56
C ASP A 378 -2.11 10.51 5.79
N VAL A 379 -1.04 10.84 6.50
CA VAL A 379 -0.59 10.19 7.75
C VAL A 379 -1.72 10.09 8.80
N GLY A 380 -2.59 11.08 8.89
CA GLY A 380 -3.73 11.10 9.81
C GLY A 380 -3.35 11.36 11.28
N PRO A 381 -4.34 11.65 12.15
CA PRO A 381 -4.10 12.25 13.47
C PRO A 381 -3.72 11.27 14.60
N TYR A 382 -3.56 9.96 14.34
CA TYR A 382 -3.31 8.95 15.37
C TYR A 382 -1.82 8.59 15.50
N GLY A 383 -1.36 7.94 16.57
CA GLY A 383 -0.01 7.34 16.60
C GLY A 383 1.18 8.32 16.66
N LYS A 384 0.96 9.59 17.03
CA LYS A 384 2.01 10.63 17.07
C LYS A 384 3.26 10.21 17.85
N LEU A 385 3.11 9.71 19.09
CA LEU A 385 4.25 9.34 19.94
C LEU A 385 5.14 8.28 19.28
N THR A 386 4.51 7.25 18.68
CA THR A 386 5.22 6.21 17.92
C THR A 386 6.01 6.80 16.75
N ARG A 387 5.41 7.72 15.99
CA ARG A 387 6.10 8.36 14.85
C ARG A 387 7.25 9.24 15.32
N ASP A 388 7.07 9.95 16.42
CA ASP A 388 8.14 10.74 17.05
C ASP A 388 9.31 9.82 17.47
N TYR A 389 9.05 8.60 17.99
CA TYR A 389 10.12 7.63 18.26
C TYR A 389 10.85 7.17 16.98
N LEU A 390 10.11 6.90 15.90
CA LEU A 390 10.73 6.48 14.63
C LEU A 390 11.57 7.61 14.01
N GLN A 391 11.08 8.85 14.03
CA GLN A 391 11.82 10.03 13.54
C GLN A 391 13.13 10.28 14.30
N ASN A 392 13.19 9.90 15.57
CA ASN A 392 14.40 10.06 16.40
C ASN A 392 15.40 8.90 16.22
N THR A 393 15.00 7.80 15.58
CA THR A 393 15.84 6.60 15.40
C THR A 393 16.24 6.36 13.95
N ILE A 394 15.47 6.86 12.98
CA ILE A 394 15.73 6.70 11.55
C ILE A 394 15.67 8.08 10.85
N PRO A 395 16.73 8.48 10.10
CA PRO A 395 16.68 9.68 9.27
C PRO A 395 15.74 9.46 8.08
N VAL A 396 14.53 9.99 8.15
CA VAL A 396 13.50 9.90 7.10
C VAL A 396 13.17 11.28 6.55
N HIS A 397 13.83 11.66 5.44
CA HIS A 397 13.59 12.95 4.75
C HIS A 397 12.54 12.81 3.62
N ALA A 398 12.63 11.74 2.85
CA ALA A 398 11.78 11.49 1.68
C ALA A 398 10.54 10.61 1.97
N GLU A 399 10.43 10.05 3.18
CA GLU A 399 9.40 9.09 3.57
C GLU A 399 8.51 9.66 4.67
N LYS A 400 7.25 9.26 4.70
CA LYS A 400 6.46 9.38 5.93
C LYS A 400 7.12 8.53 7.02
N PRO A 401 7.09 8.91 8.30
CA PRO A 401 7.74 8.16 9.40
C PRO A 401 6.98 6.87 9.75
N HIS A 402 6.75 6.01 8.76
CA HIS A 402 6.00 4.75 8.81
C HIS A 402 5.90 4.06 7.42
N HIS A 403 6.93 4.12 6.58
CA HIS A 403 6.96 3.39 5.30
C HIS A 403 5.97 3.89 4.23
N GLY A 404 5.30 5.02 4.46
CA GLY A 404 4.39 5.63 3.48
C GLY A 404 5.10 6.61 2.53
N HIS A 405 4.53 6.79 1.34
CA HIS A 405 5.01 7.73 0.32
C HIS A 405 4.17 9.01 0.31
N ALA A 406 4.55 10.01 -0.48
CA ALA A 406 3.74 11.19 -0.79
C ALA A 406 2.68 10.87 -1.87
N ASP A 407 1.91 9.81 -1.66
CA ASP A 407 0.99 9.21 -2.62
C ASP A 407 -0.49 9.48 -2.28
N GLU A 408 -0.77 10.53 -1.50
CA GLU A 408 -2.15 10.95 -1.25
C GLU A 408 -2.86 11.29 -2.56
N GLN A 409 -4.11 10.83 -2.68
CA GLN A 409 -4.91 10.93 -3.89
C GLN A 409 -4.29 10.22 -5.11
N SER A 410 -3.40 9.24 -4.92
CA SER A 410 -2.82 8.44 -6.02
C SER A 410 -3.73 7.28 -6.44
N ILE A 411 -3.76 6.99 -7.74
CA ILE A 411 -4.20 5.69 -8.26
C ILE A 411 -3.02 4.72 -8.19
N CYS A 412 -3.00 3.88 -7.16
CA CYS A 412 -1.90 2.95 -6.90
C CYS A 412 -1.94 1.69 -7.78
N ALA A 413 -3.12 1.33 -8.31
CA ALA A 413 -3.26 0.22 -9.25
C ALA A 413 -4.50 0.38 -10.13
N LEU A 414 -4.38 0.08 -11.41
CA LEU A 414 -5.49 -0.17 -12.33
C LEU A 414 -5.23 -1.48 -13.09
N CYS A 415 -6.11 -2.46 -12.96
CA CYS A 415 -6.03 -3.76 -13.63
C CYS A 415 -7.33 -4.03 -14.39
N SER A 416 -7.25 -4.68 -15.55
CA SER A 416 -8.40 -5.15 -16.31
C SER A 416 -7.96 -6.19 -17.34
N GLY A 417 -8.82 -7.16 -17.68
CA GLY A 417 -8.51 -8.16 -18.70
C GLY A 417 -7.28 -9.03 -18.40
N GLY A 418 -6.95 -9.21 -17.12
CA GLY A 418 -5.77 -9.96 -16.68
C GLY A 418 -4.43 -9.22 -16.81
N ALA A 419 -4.47 -7.91 -17.09
CA ALA A 419 -3.30 -7.03 -17.24
C ALA A 419 -3.24 -5.93 -16.16
N VAL A 420 -2.01 -5.49 -15.86
CA VAL A 420 -1.73 -4.30 -15.05
C VAL A 420 -1.55 -3.12 -16.00
N LEU A 421 -2.35 -2.09 -15.82
CA LEU A 421 -2.44 -0.92 -16.70
C LEU A 421 -1.87 0.34 -16.08
N LEU A 422 -1.95 0.49 -14.75
CA LEU A 422 -1.28 1.52 -13.96
C LEU A 422 -0.83 0.91 -12.64
N ARG A 423 0.27 1.41 -12.09
CA ARG A 423 0.78 1.05 -10.76
C ARG A 423 1.55 2.20 -10.08
N ASP A 424 1.91 2.01 -8.83
CA ASP A 424 2.61 3.01 -8.02
C ASP A 424 4.13 3.09 -8.33
N GLY A 425 4.85 3.99 -7.66
CA GLY A 425 6.28 4.26 -7.89
C GLY A 425 7.20 3.10 -7.48
N GLY A 426 6.71 2.22 -6.61
CA GLY A 426 7.40 1.01 -6.15
C GLY A 426 8.38 1.25 -5.01
N TYR A 427 9.11 0.20 -4.63
CA TYR A 427 10.03 0.24 -3.49
C TYR A 427 11.34 0.97 -3.83
N ARG A 428 11.92 1.66 -2.83
CA ARG A 428 13.13 2.48 -2.88
C ARG A 428 14.21 2.03 -3.88
N ASP A 429 14.82 2.99 -4.56
CA ASP A 429 15.99 2.75 -5.41
C ASP A 429 17.25 3.43 -4.87
N SER A 430 18.40 2.77 -4.98
CA SER A 430 19.69 3.32 -4.54
C SER A 430 20.28 4.33 -5.53
N PHE A 431 19.79 4.37 -6.77
CA PHE A 431 20.36 5.23 -7.83
C PHE A 431 19.74 6.62 -7.93
N THR A 432 18.50 6.80 -7.50
CA THR A 432 17.82 8.10 -7.52
C THR A 432 18.12 8.88 -6.25
N THR A 433 18.40 10.18 -6.34
CA THR A 433 18.68 11.03 -5.16
C THR A 433 17.51 11.94 -4.77
N ASN A 434 16.54 12.14 -5.67
CA ASN A 434 15.41 13.05 -5.51
C ASN A 434 14.18 12.37 -4.86
N GLY A 435 14.39 11.58 -3.82
CA GLY A 435 13.28 11.04 -3.00
C GLY A 435 12.95 9.56 -3.19
N HIS A 436 13.78 8.81 -3.94
CA HIS A 436 13.75 7.34 -3.94
C HIS A 436 12.36 6.72 -4.18
N TYR A 437 11.62 7.27 -5.17
CA TYR A 437 10.24 6.91 -5.56
C TYR A 437 9.13 7.32 -4.59
N ARG A 438 9.44 8.04 -3.51
CA ARG A 438 8.48 8.41 -2.46
C ARG A 438 7.88 9.80 -2.62
N ALA A 439 8.50 10.66 -3.43
CA ALA A 439 8.06 12.03 -3.61
C ALA A 439 6.79 12.09 -4.49
N ASP A 440 5.99 13.14 -4.34
CA ASP A 440 4.65 13.26 -4.92
C ASP A 440 4.60 13.10 -6.44
N PHE A 441 5.62 13.59 -7.15
CA PHE A 441 5.77 13.49 -8.60
C PHE A 441 6.12 12.08 -9.12
N TYR A 442 6.29 11.09 -8.23
CA TYR A 442 6.42 9.67 -8.59
C TYR A 442 5.08 8.93 -8.60
N HIS A 443 3.93 9.59 -8.38
CA HIS A 443 2.65 8.91 -8.18
C HIS A 443 1.58 9.37 -9.19
N ASN A 444 0.53 8.55 -9.39
CA ASN A 444 -0.54 8.83 -10.35
C ASN A 444 -1.56 9.82 -9.78
N ARG A 445 -1.13 11.06 -9.57
CA ARG A 445 -1.86 12.11 -8.84
C ARG A 445 -1.72 13.48 -9.50
N LEU A 446 -2.49 14.44 -8.98
CA LEU A 446 -2.26 15.85 -9.21
C LEU A 446 -1.04 16.32 -8.40
N VAL A 447 -0.19 17.10 -9.03
CA VAL A 447 0.97 17.76 -8.42
C VAL A 447 0.84 19.28 -8.58
N MET A 448 1.20 20.01 -7.53
CA MET A 448 1.14 21.47 -7.47
C MET A 448 2.51 22.04 -7.14
N ARG A 449 2.89 23.13 -7.81
CA ARG A 449 4.11 23.88 -7.54
C ARG A 449 3.85 25.37 -7.64
N ASN A 450 4.48 26.13 -6.75
CA ASN A 450 4.40 27.58 -6.76
C ASN A 450 5.26 28.16 -7.89
N GLY A 451 4.77 29.22 -8.53
CA GLY A 451 5.47 29.91 -9.60
C GLY A 451 5.15 29.38 -11.00
N ARG A 452 5.81 29.99 -11.96
CA ARG A 452 5.60 29.74 -13.39
C ARG A 452 6.75 28.92 -13.98
N MET A 453 6.41 28.02 -14.88
CA MET A 453 7.36 27.27 -15.70
C MET A 453 7.79 28.15 -16.88
N PHE A 454 9.09 28.17 -17.19
CA PHE A 454 9.66 29.06 -18.21
C PHE A 454 10.56 28.36 -19.22
N ARG A 455 11.48 27.50 -18.76
CA ARG A 455 12.57 26.94 -19.59
C ARG A 455 12.64 25.42 -19.56
N GLU A 456 11.93 24.81 -18.65
CA GLU A 456 11.85 23.37 -18.43
C GLU A 456 11.25 22.69 -19.66
N ASN A 457 11.73 21.50 -19.99
CA ASN A 457 11.30 20.76 -21.18
C ASN A 457 9.93 20.12 -21.00
N GLY A 458 9.47 19.96 -19.75
CA GLY A 458 8.17 19.42 -19.41
C GLY A 458 7.81 19.62 -17.94
N PHE A 459 6.64 19.13 -17.56
CA PHE A 459 6.12 19.30 -16.21
C PHE A 459 6.87 18.49 -15.16
N LEU A 460 7.37 17.28 -15.50
CA LEU A 460 8.15 16.48 -14.54
C LEU A 460 9.43 17.22 -14.16
N GLU A 461 10.20 17.72 -15.13
CA GLU A 461 11.42 18.50 -14.85
C GLU A 461 11.16 19.70 -13.92
N TYR A 462 10.00 20.36 -14.06
CA TYR A 462 9.61 21.46 -13.18
C TYR A 462 9.12 20.99 -11.80
N ALA A 463 8.41 19.87 -11.74
CA ALA A 463 7.83 19.33 -10.52
C ALA A 463 8.87 18.67 -9.61
N GLU A 464 9.95 18.12 -10.19
CA GLU A 464 11.03 17.49 -9.45
C GLU A 464 11.66 18.45 -8.43
N ASN A 465 11.84 17.95 -7.20
CA ASN A 465 12.52 18.66 -6.13
C ASN A 465 13.61 17.74 -5.53
N ILE A 466 14.17 18.09 -4.36
CA ILE A 466 15.18 17.26 -3.70
C ILE A 466 14.63 15.94 -3.12
N GLY A 467 13.32 15.71 -3.21
CA GLY A 467 12.66 14.47 -2.80
C GLY A 467 12.09 14.45 -1.39
N ASP A 468 12.14 15.57 -0.67
CA ASP A 468 11.61 15.65 0.69
C ASP A 468 10.09 15.44 0.71
N TYR A 469 9.60 14.71 1.71
CA TYR A 469 8.18 14.58 1.94
C TYR A 469 7.59 15.95 2.31
N LEU A 470 6.60 16.40 1.54
CA LEU A 470 5.85 17.63 1.79
C LEU A 470 4.54 17.27 2.49
N PRO A 471 4.40 17.53 3.80
CA PRO A 471 3.21 17.09 4.53
C PRO A 471 1.96 17.81 4.05
N VAL A 472 0.93 17.02 3.75
CA VAL A 472 -0.41 17.51 3.40
C VAL A 472 -1.44 16.98 4.40
N ARG A 473 -2.64 17.56 4.40
CA ARG A 473 -3.80 17.00 5.11
C ARG A 473 -4.85 16.58 4.11
N THR A 474 -5.55 15.48 4.37
CA THR A 474 -6.59 14.99 3.47
C THR A 474 -7.84 14.55 4.20
N GLU A 475 -8.95 14.56 3.46
CA GLU A 475 -10.22 14.05 3.94
C GLU A 475 -11.03 13.45 2.79
N LYS A 476 -11.78 12.40 3.12
CA LYS A 476 -12.83 11.89 2.26
C LYS A 476 -14.09 12.70 2.53
N LEU A 477 -14.67 13.27 1.47
CA LEU A 477 -15.93 14.02 1.58
C LEU A 477 -17.13 13.10 1.39
N PHE A 478 -17.09 12.19 0.42
CA PHE A 478 -18.07 11.12 0.27
C PHE A 478 -17.55 9.97 -0.59
N PHE A 479 -18.12 8.78 -0.37
CA PHE A 479 -18.08 7.62 -1.28
C PHE A 479 -19.52 7.15 -1.47
N HIS A 480 -19.93 6.89 -2.72
CA HIS A 480 -21.29 6.44 -2.98
C HIS A 480 -21.38 5.52 -4.20
N GLN A 481 -22.31 4.57 -4.15
CA GLN A 481 -22.59 3.63 -5.23
C GLN A 481 -24.01 3.83 -5.74
N PHE A 482 -24.13 4.28 -6.98
CA PHE A 482 -25.37 4.32 -7.75
C PHE A 482 -25.51 3.03 -8.58
N ALA A 483 -26.68 2.82 -9.17
CA ALA A 483 -26.92 1.69 -10.07
C ALA A 483 -25.99 1.71 -11.28
N GLY A 484 -25.84 2.88 -11.94
CA GLY A 484 -25.04 3.04 -13.15
C GLY A 484 -23.59 3.51 -12.94
N ALA A 485 -23.27 4.05 -11.76
CA ALA A 485 -21.97 4.67 -11.51
C ALA A 485 -21.57 4.61 -10.03
N GLU A 486 -20.29 4.79 -9.74
CA GLU A 486 -19.76 4.87 -8.37
C GLU A 486 -18.83 6.06 -8.29
N VAL A 487 -18.79 6.75 -7.15
CA VAL A 487 -17.99 7.96 -7.01
C VAL A 487 -17.35 8.04 -5.64
N ILE A 488 -16.12 8.54 -5.62
CA ILE A 488 -15.48 9.09 -4.43
C ILE A 488 -15.10 10.55 -4.66
N LYS A 489 -15.28 11.41 -3.66
CA LYS A 489 -14.68 12.75 -3.58
C LYS A 489 -13.77 12.83 -2.37
N THR A 490 -12.56 13.30 -2.59
CA THR A 490 -11.57 13.56 -1.53
C THR A 490 -10.96 14.93 -1.71
N ARG A 491 -10.60 15.59 -0.61
CA ARG A 491 -9.91 16.88 -0.59
C ARG A 491 -8.53 16.73 0.01
N LEU A 492 -7.57 17.40 -0.60
CA LEU A 492 -6.22 17.61 -0.10
C LEU A 492 -6.04 19.09 0.21
N TYR A 493 -5.44 19.37 1.36
CA TYR A 493 -5.05 20.69 1.83
C TYR A 493 -3.52 20.77 1.79
N ASP A 494 -3.00 21.66 0.95
CA ASP A 494 -1.57 21.90 0.82
C ASP A 494 -1.23 23.29 1.35
N ASP A 495 -0.85 23.32 2.63
CA ASP A 495 -0.49 24.56 3.32
C ASP A 495 0.83 25.16 2.77
N PHE A 496 1.71 24.33 2.17
CA PHE A 496 2.98 24.78 1.59
C PHE A 496 2.77 25.51 0.26
N HIS A 497 1.90 24.99 -0.60
CA HIS A 497 1.52 25.62 -1.87
C HIS A 497 0.35 26.60 -1.77
N ASN A 498 -0.21 26.78 -0.57
CA ASN A 498 -1.35 27.65 -0.27
C ASN A 498 -2.55 27.38 -1.21
N ALA A 499 -2.84 26.11 -1.43
CA ALA A 499 -3.90 25.65 -2.32
C ALA A 499 -4.51 24.34 -1.82
N ASP A 500 -5.75 24.12 -2.24
CA ASP A 500 -6.50 22.90 -1.98
C ASP A 500 -6.76 22.17 -3.30
N ALA A 501 -6.91 20.84 -3.22
CA ALA A 501 -7.11 20.00 -4.37
C ALA A 501 -8.19 18.93 -4.11
N ASP A 502 -9.27 18.98 -4.88
CA ASP A 502 -10.31 17.96 -4.86
C ASP A 502 -10.07 16.95 -5.97
N ARG A 503 -10.09 15.67 -5.63
CA ARG A 503 -10.13 14.57 -6.61
C ARG A 503 -11.45 13.84 -6.53
N HIS A 504 -12.12 13.74 -7.69
CA HIS A 504 -13.24 12.85 -7.92
C HIS A 504 -12.79 11.69 -8.80
N ILE A 505 -13.16 10.46 -8.44
CA ILE A 505 -13.07 9.30 -9.33
C ILE A 505 -14.47 8.76 -9.50
N VAL A 506 -14.97 8.77 -10.74
CA VAL A 506 -16.29 8.24 -11.11
C VAL A 506 -16.11 7.01 -11.98
N TYR A 507 -16.51 5.84 -11.48
CA TYR A 507 -16.54 4.60 -12.27
C TYR A 507 -17.90 4.42 -12.94
N LEU A 508 -17.92 4.46 -14.27
CA LEU A 508 -19.11 4.22 -15.09
C LEU A 508 -19.20 2.72 -15.41
N LYS A 509 -20.06 1.98 -14.69
CA LYS A 509 -20.07 0.52 -14.69
C LYS A 509 -20.30 -0.07 -16.08
N ALA A 510 -21.36 0.35 -16.76
CA ALA A 510 -21.70 -0.18 -18.08
C ALA A 510 -20.67 0.21 -19.15
N ALA A 511 -20.07 1.39 -19.02
CA ALA A 511 -19.04 1.87 -19.93
C ALA A 511 -17.63 1.34 -19.58
N ASN A 512 -17.48 0.59 -18.48
CA ASN A 512 -16.19 0.21 -17.91
C ASN A 512 -15.11 1.32 -18.05
N ALA A 513 -15.44 2.52 -17.60
CA ALA A 513 -14.60 3.71 -17.81
C ALA A 513 -14.55 4.55 -16.53
N PHE A 514 -13.39 5.15 -16.27
CA PHE A 514 -13.21 6.05 -15.13
C PHE A 514 -13.11 7.48 -15.60
N VAL A 515 -13.86 8.37 -14.97
CA VAL A 515 -13.72 9.82 -15.10
C VAL A 515 -13.02 10.32 -13.85
N VAL A 516 -11.79 10.82 -14.00
CA VAL A 516 -11.01 11.41 -12.91
C VAL A 516 -11.04 12.92 -13.08
N VAL A 517 -11.49 13.63 -12.05
CA VAL A 517 -11.56 15.10 -12.04
C VAL A 517 -10.71 15.63 -10.90
N ASP A 518 -9.68 16.38 -11.25
CA ASP A 518 -8.79 17.05 -10.31
C ASP A 518 -9.04 18.55 -10.35
N THR A 519 -9.57 19.11 -9.26
CA THR A 519 -9.90 20.53 -9.15
C THR A 519 -8.96 21.22 -8.17
N VAL A 520 -8.21 22.20 -8.66
CA VAL A 520 -7.34 23.06 -7.86
C VAL A 520 -8.11 24.30 -7.42
N HIS A 521 -7.96 24.67 -6.15
CA HIS A 521 -8.45 25.92 -5.57
C HIS A 521 -7.34 26.62 -4.77
N PRO A 522 -6.73 27.68 -5.32
CA PRO A 522 -5.74 28.49 -4.59
C PRO A 522 -6.42 29.32 -3.49
N ARG A 523 -5.84 29.39 -2.30
CA ARG A 523 -6.40 30.19 -1.18
C ARG A 523 -6.10 31.69 -1.30
N ALA A 524 -5.26 32.07 -2.24
CA ALA A 524 -4.95 33.45 -2.60
C ALA A 524 -4.61 33.51 -4.09
N ALA A 525 -4.66 34.71 -4.68
CA ALA A 525 -4.27 34.88 -6.07
C ALA A 525 -2.74 34.76 -6.20
N GLN A 526 -2.27 33.86 -7.06
CA GLN A 526 -0.86 33.53 -7.21
C GLN A 526 -0.53 32.90 -8.56
N GLU A 527 0.76 32.90 -8.93
CA GLU A 527 1.26 32.10 -10.05
C GLU A 527 1.50 30.67 -9.57
N MET A 528 0.95 29.70 -10.31
CA MET A 528 1.17 28.28 -10.03
C MET A 528 1.32 27.50 -11.32
N THR A 529 2.03 26.38 -11.20
CA THR A 529 2.09 25.35 -12.20
C THR A 529 1.53 24.07 -11.58
N THR A 530 0.47 23.55 -12.16
CA THR A 530 -0.24 22.37 -11.66
C THR A 530 -0.44 21.39 -12.79
N GLY A 531 -0.48 20.11 -12.49
CA GLY A 531 -0.64 19.09 -13.51
C GLY A 531 -0.95 17.72 -12.93
N VAL A 532 -1.74 16.96 -13.68
CA VAL A 532 -2.02 15.55 -13.38
C VAL A 532 -0.98 14.69 -14.07
N MET A 533 -0.45 13.69 -13.36
CA MET A 533 0.58 12.79 -13.85
C MET A 533 0.07 11.36 -13.85
N TYR A 534 0.41 10.62 -14.91
CA TYR A 534 0.21 9.19 -15.04
C TYR A 534 1.49 8.54 -15.52
N HIS A 535 1.79 7.37 -15.00
CA HIS A 535 3.06 6.71 -15.28
C HIS A 535 2.83 5.26 -15.66
N ALA A 536 3.65 4.79 -16.60
CA ALA A 536 3.70 3.40 -17.01
C ALA A 536 5.01 3.13 -17.76
N GLU A 537 5.35 1.84 -17.89
CA GLU A 537 6.52 1.40 -18.66
C GLU A 537 6.52 1.96 -20.09
N HIS A 538 5.37 1.89 -20.77
CA HIS A 538 5.22 2.35 -22.15
C HIS A 538 3.94 3.16 -22.36
N ILE A 539 4.12 4.44 -22.71
CA ILE A 539 3.04 5.34 -23.12
C ILE A 539 3.32 5.82 -24.55
N SER A 540 2.28 5.85 -25.38
CA SER A 540 2.36 6.30 -26.77
C SER A 540 1.25 7.31 -27.09
N PRO A 541 1.54 8.39 -27.84
CA PRO A 541 0.50 9.31 -28.29
C PRO A 541 -0.36 8.65 -29.38
N VAL A 542 -1.67 8.89 -29.34
CA VAL A 542 -2.61 8.46 -30.37
C VAL A 542 -3.02 9.67 -31.23
N GLU A 543 -3.50 10.71 -30.57
CA GLU A 543 -3.83 12.02 -31.14
C GLU A 543 -3.66 13.09 -30.04
N PRO A 544 -3.69 14.41 -30.34
CA PRO A 544 -3.50 15.44 -29.32
C PRO A 544 -4.43 15.27 -28.12
N GLY A 545 -3.87 15.11 -26.92
CA GLY A 545 -4.63 14.89 -25.69
C GLY A 545 -5.11 13.45 -25.45
N VAL A 546 -4.78 12.50 -26.34
CA VAL A 546 -5.14 11.09 -26.22
C VAL A 546 -3.92 10.20 -26.33
N TYR A 547 -3.74 9.33 -25.34
CA TYR A 547 -2.57 8.50 -25.16
C TYR A 547 -2.99 7.06 -24.89
N ARG A 548 -2.10 6.14 -25.24
CA ARG A 548 -2.27 4.72 -24.96
C ARG A 548 -1.13 4.21 -24.11
N VAL A 549 -1.50 3.68 -22.95
CA VAL A 549 -0.63 2.95 -22.04
C VAL A 549 -0.72 1.47 -22.40
N GLN A 550 0.43 0.84 -22.62
CA GLN A 550 0.48 -0.61 -22.83
C GLN A 550 0.48 -1.32 -21.49
N GLU A 551 -0.05 -2.54 -21.43
CA GLU A 551 0.11 -3.39 -20.25
C GLU A 551 1.58 -3.48 -19.81
N GLU A 552 1.81 -3.50 -18.50
CA GLU A 552 3.14 -3.68 -17.93
C GLU A 552 3.70 -5.05 -18.34
N THR A 553 4.99 -5.09 -18.70
CA THR A 553 5.63 -6.35 -19.06
C THR A 553 5.81 -7.24 -17.84
N ALA A 554 6.01 -8.56 -18.05
CA ALA A 554 6.36 -9.44 -16.93
C ALA A 554 7.67 -9.02 -16.28
N GLU A 555 8.66 -8.55 -17.06
CA GLU A 555 9.84 -7.91 -16.50
C GLU A 555 9.43 -6.69 -15.69
N GLY A 556 8.55 -5.83 -16.23
CA GLY A 556 7.79 -4.72 -15.60
C GLY A 556 7.43 -4.92 -14.13
N LEU A 557 6.82 -6.07 -13.88
CA LEU A 557 6.23 -6.44 -12.60
C LEU A 557 7.20 -7.23 -11.69
N MET A 558 8.34 -7.69 -12.21
CA MET A 558 9.26 -8.58 -11.50
C MET A 558 10.54 -7.86 -11.06
N HIS A 559 10.72 -7.70 -9.74
CA HIS A 559 11.97 -7.25 -9.15
C HIS A 559 12.62 -8.31 -8.26
N PHE A 560 13.34 -9.23 -8.93
CA PHE A 560 14.65 -9.81 -8.60
C PHE A 560 14.99 -10.74 -9.77
N HIS A 561 16.25 -10.72 -10.24
CA HIS A 561 16.71 -11.56 -11.34
C HIS A 561 16.57 -13.05 -10.99
N ARG A 562 15.45 -13.68 -11.35
CA ARG A 562 15.30 -15.14 -11.48
C ARG A 562 13.94 -15.57 -12.05
N TYR A 563 13.38 -14.86 -13.03
CA TYR A 563 12.24 -15.40 -13.76
C TYR A 563 12.32 -15.14 -15.25
N LYS A 564 12.02 -16.18 -16.01
CA LYS A 564 11.53 -16.07 -17.38
C LYS A 564 10.04 -16.31 -17.30
N SER A 565 9.20 -15.31 -17.58
CA SER A 565 7.79 -15.60 -17.80
C SER A 565 7.65 -16.50 -19.04
N ALA A 566 6.79 -17.51 -18.96
CA ALA A 566 6.30 -18.16 -20.16
C ALA A 566 5.51 -17.12 -20.97
N SER A 567 5.77 -17.04 -22.28
CA SER A 567 5.08 -16.11 -23.18
C SER A 567 3.57 -16.29 -23.05
N ARG A 568 2.85 -15.29 -22.51
CA ARG A 568 1.39 -15.26 -22.61
C ARG A 568 1.03 -15.06 -24.08
N ALA A 569 0.32 -16.01 -24.65
CA ALA A 569 -0.23 -15.95 -26.00
C ALA A 569 -1.57 -15.17 -26.04
N HIS A 570 -1.68 -14.10 -25.26
CA HIS A 570 -2.87 -13.24 -25.25
C HIS A 570 -2.63 -11.96 -26.05
N ALA A 571 -3.71 -11.39 -26.58
CA ALA A 571 -3.65 -10.10 -27.24
C ALA A 571 -3.19 -9.02 -26.23
N GLN A 572 -2.32 -8.10 -26.67
CA GLN A 572 -1.76 -7.07 -25.81
C GLN A 572 -2.87 -6.12 -25.33
N GLN A 573 -3.12 -6.11 -24.02
CA GLN A 573 -4.09 -5.21 -23.39
C GLN A 573 -3.54 -3.78 -23.36
N SER A 574 -4.43 -2.78 -23.28
CA SER A 574 -4.01 -1.38 -23.14
C SER A 574 -5.01 -0.54 -22.36
N LEU A 575 -4.60 0.67 -22.01
CA LEU A 575 -5.44 1.70 -21.40
C LEU A 575 -5.40 2.96 -22.26
N CYS A 576 -6.56 3.45 -22.66
CA CYS A 576 -6.70 4.77 -23.26
C CYS A 576 -6.78 5.82 -22.15
N ILE A 577 -5.86 6.79 -22.16
CA ILE A 577 -5.89 7.98 -21.31
C ILE A 577 -6.20 9.18 -22.20
N ALA A 578 -7.29 9.88 -21.93
CA ALA A 578 -7.64 11.10 -22.65
C ALA A 578 -7.83 12.27 -21.68
N PHE A 579 -7.35 13.44 -22.07
CA PHE A 579 -7.52 14.68 -21.31
C PHE A 579 -8.54 15.58 -22.01
N ALA A 580 -9.45 16.14 -21.21
CA ALA A 580 -10.35 17.19 -21.67
C ALA A 580 -9.81 18.57 -21.28
N GLY A 581 -10.08 19.56 -22.14
CA GLY A 581 -9.79 20.96 -21.87
C GLY A 581 -9.11 21.66 -23.04
N GLU A 582 -9.38 22.96 -23.17
CA GLU A 582 -8.63 23.86 -24.05
C GLU A 582 -7.55 24.58 -23.24
N GLY A 583 -6.41 24.92 -23.88
CA GLY A 583 -5.35 25.68 -23.24
C GLY A 583 -4.53 24.91 -22.19
N VAL A 584 -4.58 23.57 -22.22
CA VAL A 584 -3.69 22.69 -21.46
C VAL A 584 -2.47 22.30 -22.28
N SER A 585 -1.37 22.02 -21.59
CA SER A 585 -0.14 21.48 -22.17
C SER A 585 0.03 20.02 -21.80
N TYR A 586 0.76 19.28 -22.65
CA TYR A 586 1.08 17.89 -22.41
C TYR A 586 2.59 17.67 -22.48
N SER A 587 3.13 16.83 -21.59
CA SER A 587 4.52 16.36 -21.67
C SER A 587 4.59 14.85 -21.49
N MET A 588 5.58 14.23 -22.13
CA MET A 588 5.96 12.84 -21.94
C MET A 588 7.46 12.82 -21.64
N GLU A 589 7.82 12.45 -20.42
CA GLU A 589 9.19 12.54 -19.91
C GLU A 589 9.64 11.17 -19.41
N ALA A 590 10.92 10.85 -19.57
CA ALA A 590 11.47 9.62 -19.03
C ALA A 590 11.70 9.79 -17.52
N GLN A 591 11.21 8.85 -16.73
CA GLN A 591 11.40 8.84 -15.29
C GLN A 591 11.83 7.46 -14.83
N ARG A 592 12.88 7.42 -14.00
CA ARG A 592 13.27 6.17 -13.37
C ARG A 592 12.30 5.89 -12.22
N ARG A 593 11.56 4.79 -12.30
CA ARG A 593 10.57 4.31 -11.31
C ARG A 593 10.66 2.80 -11.21
N ASN A 594 10.41 2.23 -10.04
CA ASN A 594 10.48 0.79 -9.79
C ASN A 594 11.70 0.13 -10.49
N TYR A 595 12.89 0.68 -10.26
CA TYR A 595 14.19 0.23 -10.78
C TYR A 595 14.36 0.23 -12.32
N ARG A 596 13.43 0.79 -13.08
CA ARG A 596 13.46 0.84 -14.56
C ARG A 596 13.17 2.25 -15.07
N GLN A 597 13.35 2.46 -16.37
CA GLN A 597 12.89 3.67 -17.02
C GLN A 597 11.43 3.50 -17.45
N GLU A 598 10.58 4.41 -17.01
CA GLU A 598 9.16 4.52 -17.34
C GLU A 598 8.91 5.85 -18.05
N THR A 599 7.68 6.05 -18.55
CA THR A 599 7.22 7.32 -19.11
C THR A 599 6.26 7.99 -18.14
N ALA A 600 6.57 9.22 -17.75
CA ALA A 600 5.64 10.13 -17.07
C ALA A 600 4.86 10.93 -18.10
N LEU A 601 3.55 10.73 -18.16
CA LEU A 601 2.61 11.51 -18.96
C LEU A 601 1.96 12.57 -18.08
N SER A 602 2.09 13.84 -18.47
CA SER A 602 1.51 14.96 -17.73
C SER A 602 0.53 15.77 -18.57
N CYS A 603 -0.59 16.18 -17.98
CA CYS A 603 -1.45 17.24 -18.49
C CYS A 603 -1.45 18.39 -17.47
N TYR A 604 -1.01 19.58 -17.88
CA TYR A 604 -0.65 20.64 -16.95
C TYR A 604 -0.95 22.03 -17.51
N THR A 605 -0.99 23.01 -16.60
CA THR A 605 -1.02 24.43 -16.93
C THR A 605 -0.04 25.21 -16.06
N SER A 606 0.47 26.32 -16.60
CA SER A 606 1.30 27.29 -15.87
C SER A 606 0.76 28.70 -16.08
N ARG A 607 0.14 29.25 -15.03
CA ARG A 607 -0.70 30.46 -15.16
C ARG A 607 -0.84 31.20 -13.83
N TYR A 608 -1.36 32.41 -13.92
CA TYR A 608 -1.87 33.15 -12.76
C TYR A 608 -3.28 32.66 -12.44
N TYR A 609 -3.53 32.33 -11.17
CA TYR A 609 -4.83 31.93 -10.66
C TYR A 609 -5.44 33.05 -9.82
N GLY A 610 -6.75 33.28 -9.97
CA GLY A 610 -7.50 34.15 -9.07
C GLY A 610 -7.76 33.51 -7.70
N ALA A 611 -7.96 34.32 -6.66
CA ALA A 611 -8.18 33.84 -5.29
C ALA A 611 -9.47 33.01 -5.10
N ASP A 612 -10.48 33.23 -5.95
CA ASP A 612 -11.76 32.49 -5.92
C ASP A 612 -11.92 31.56 -7.14
N GLU A 613 -10.82 31.31 -7.85
CA GLU A 613 -10.84 30.50 -9.05
C GLU A 613 -10.70 29.01 -8.71
N TYR A 614 -11.50 28.20 -9.38
CA TYR A 614 -11.38 26.75 -9.44
C TYR A 614 -10.95 26.36 -10.84
N TYR A 615 -10.01 25.42 -10.94
CA TYR A 615 -9.56 24.91 -12.22
C TYR A 615 -9.55 23.39 -12.19
N SER A 616 -10.28 22.77 -13.13
CA SER A 616 -10.46 21.32 -13.17
C SER A 616 -9.76 20.69 -14.37
N TYR A 617 -8.95 19.68 -14.11
CA TYR A 617 -8.47 18.73 -15.10
C TYR A 617 -9.45 17.56 -15.17
N VAL A 618 -9.77 17.10 -16.38
CA VAL A 618 -10.64 15.93 -16.59
C VAL A 618 -9.86 14.88 -17.38
N SER A 619 -9.66 13.72 -16.78
CA SER A 619 -9.05 12.55 -17.41
C SER A 619 -10.08 11.44 -17.59
N LEU A 620 -10.12 10.82 -18.77
CA LEU A 620 -10.78 9.55 -19.00
C LEU A 620 -9.75 8.43 -18.99
N LEU A 621 -10.00 7.38 -18.20
CA LEU A 621 -9.22 6.15 -18.18
C LEU A 621 -10.14 5.02 -18.67
N ILE A 622 -9.88 4.47 -19.86
CA ILE A 622 -10.73 3.46 -20.50
C ILE A 622 -9.89 2.22 -20.80
N PRO A 623 -10.03 1.13 -20.02
CA PRO A 623 -9.40 -0.14 -20.35
C PRO A 623 -9.83 -0.64 -21.73
N GLU A 624 -8.86 -1.04 -22.54
CA GLU A 624 -9.03 -1.59 -23.88
C GLU A 624 -8.67 -3.08 -23.83
N THR A 625 -9.61 -3.91 -23.35
CA THR A 625 -9.33 -5.31 -22.98
C THR A 625 -10.16 -6.35 -23.76
N GLY A 626 -9.58 -7.53 -23.99
CA GLY A 626 -10.21 -8.59 -24.81
C GLY A 626 -9.31 -9.81 -24.99
N GLU A 627 -9.90 -10.95 -25.35
CA GLU A 627 -9.16 -12.22 -25.50
C GLU A 627 -8.46 -12.31 -26.86
N THR A 628 -9.08 -11.73 -27.89
CA THR A 628 -8.61 -11.77 -29.27
C THR A 628 -8.15 -10.40 -29.75
N LYS A 629 -7.28 -10.39 -30.77
CA LYS A 629 -6.84 -9.14 -31.42
C LYS A 629 -8.02 -8.33 -31.98
N GLN A 630 -9.05 -9.00 -32.50
CA GLN A 630 -10.23 -8.32 -33.06
C GLN A 630 -11.03 -7.60 -31.98
N GLU A 631 -11.18 -8.22 -30.80
CA GLU A 631 -11.84 -7.59 -29.65
C GLU A 631 -11.05 -6.39 -29.14
N ILE A 632 -9.73 -6.48 -29.04
CA ILE A 632 -8.87 -5.35 -28.65
C ILE A 632 -9.01 -4.17 -29.63
N GLU A 633 -8.97 -4.42 -30.94
CA GLU A 633 -9.19 -3.35 -31.93
C GLU A 633 -10.60 -2.75 -31.84
N ALA A 634 -11.61 -3.57 -31.55
CA ALA A 634 -12.97 -3.08 -31.30
C ALA A 634 -13.03 -2.22 -30.02
N GLN A 635 -12.33 -2.60 -28.96
CA GLN A 635 -12.23 -1.80 -27.74
C GLN A 635 -11.47 -0.49 -27.96
N ARG A 636 -10.41 -0.48 -28.76
CA ARG A 636 -9.69 0.75 -29.15
C ARG A 636 -10.59 1.72 -29.90
N ALA A 637 -11.37 1.20 -30.86
CA ALA A 637 -12.35 2.00 -31.59
C ALA A 637 -13.46 2.51 -30.66
N ARG A 638 -13.94 1.67 -29.74
CA ARG A 638 -14.93 2.05 -28.72
C ARG A 638 -14.41 3.16 -27.81
N ALA A 639 -13.19 3.03 -27.28
CA ALA A 639 -12.57 4.03 -26.42
C ALA A 639 -12.46 5.38 -27.13
N LEU A 640 -12.00 5.39 -28.38
CA LEU A 640 -11.97 6.62 -29.19
C LEU A 640 -13.37 7.21 -29.41
N GLY A 641 -14.38 6.39 -29.68
CA GLY A 641 -15.77 6.85 -29.78
C GLY A 641 -16.27 7.55 -28.51
N ILE A 642 -15.92 7.02 -27.34
CA ILE A 642 -16.22 7.63 -26.04
C ILE A 642 -15.48 8.97 -25.91
N VAL A 643 -14.17 8.99 -26.16
CA VAL A 643 -13.32 10.19 -26.08
C VAL A 643 -13.81 11.30 -27.02
N HIS A 644 -14.14 10.98 -28.27
CA HIS A 644 -14.64 11.96 -29.25
C HIS A 644 -16.00 12.55 -28.89
N SER A 645 -16.77 11.86 -28.05
CA SER A 645 -18.03 12.35 -27.50
C SER A 645 -17.88 13.19 -26.24
N LEU A 646 -16.70 13.18 -25.60
CA LEU A 646 -16.44 13.89 -24.35
C LEU A 646 -16.60 15.40 -24.53
N ARG A 647 -17.42 16.02 -23.69
CA ARG A 647 -17.61 17.47 -23.61
C ARG A 647 -17.53 17.91 -22.17
N THR A 648 -16.86 19.02 -21.93
CA THR A 648 -16.77 19.64 -20.62
C THR A 648 -17.25 21.08 -20.69
N ALA A 649 -17.97 21.52 -19.66
CA ALA A 649 -18.38 22.90 -19.50
C ALA A 649 -18.17 23.33 -18.05
N HIS A 650 -17.78 24.58 -17.83
CA HIS A 650 -17.58 25.13 -16.50
C HIS A 650 -18.30 26.48 -16.38
N THR A 651 -18.71 26.82 -15.16
CA THR A 651 -19.20 28.16 -14.86
C THR A 651 -18.05 29.16 -14.75
N ARG A 652 -18.38 30.45 -14.67
CA ARG A 652 -17.38 31.50 -14.45
C ARG A 652 -16.57 31.19 -13.19
N MET A 653 -15.24 31.30 -13.28
CA MET A 653 -14.29 30.93 -12.21
C MET A 653 -14.31 29.43 -11.84
N GLY A 654 -14.89 28.56 -12.66
CA GLY A 654 -14.83 27.10 -12.50
C GLY A 654 -15.59 26.53 -11.31
N ARG A 655 -16.50 27.29 -10.70
CA ARG A 655 -17.21 26.90 -9.46
C ARG A 655 -18.07 25.65 -9.62
N SER A 656 -18.45 25.30 -10.84
CA SER A 656 -19.12 24.05 -11.18
C SER A 656 -18.59 23.51 -12.50
N LEU A 657 -18.51 22.19 -12.61
CA LEU A 657 -18.07 21.45 -13.79
C LEU A 657 -19.16 20.50 -14.28
N THR A 658 -19.40 20.49 -15.58
CA THR A 658 -20.18 19.48 -16.28
C THR A 658 -19.26 18.64 -17.13
N VAL A 659 -19.38 17.31 -17.04
CA VAL A 659 -18.75 16.35 -17.95
C VAL A 659 -19.85 15.54 -18.63
N GLN A 660 -19.84 15.48 -19.96
CA GLN A 660 -20.78 14.70 -20.75
C GLN A 660 -20.05 13.79 -21.72
N LEU A 661 -20.50 12.55 -21.86
CA LEU A 661 -19.95 11.58 -22.81
C LEU A 661 -21.02 10.57 -23.22
N LYS A 662 -20.79 9.88 -24.34
CA LYS A 662 -21.63 8.80 -24.84
C LYS A 662 -20.84 7.50 -24.86
N ALA A 663 -21.40 6.44 -24.29
CA ALA A 663 -20.78 5.13 -24.28
C ALA A 663 -21.87 4.05 -24.28
N ASP A 664 -21.71 3.04 -25.14
CA ASP A 664 -22.57 1.84 -25.19
C ASP A 664 -24.09 2.13 -25.25
N GLY A 665 -24.46 3.17 -26.00
CA GLY A 665 -25.86 3.58 -26.17
C GLY A 665 -26.45 4.37 -24.99
N LEU A 666 -25.64 4.74 -24.01
CA LEU A 666 -25.98 5.60 -22.89
C LEU A 666 -25.42 7.02 -23.08
N GLU A 667 -26.07 8.01 -22.48
CA GLU A 667 -25.65 9.41 -22.50
C GLU A 667 -25.37 9.86 -21.08
N TYR A 668 -24.09 9.91 -20.73
CA TYR A 668 -23.67 10.26 -19.38
C TYR A 668 -23.62 11.77 -19.19
N THR A 669 -24.13 12.24 -18.06
CA THR A 669 -23.94 13.61 -17.56
C THR A 669 -23.48 13.54 -16.11
N ILE A 670 -22.33 14.11 -15.84
CA ILE A 670 -21.74 14.24 -14.50
C ILE A 670 -21.69 15.73 -14.17
N GLY A 671 -22.34 16.13 -13.09
CA GLY A 671 -22.30 17.48 -12.55
C GLY A 671 -21.54 17.51 -11.22
N ILE A 672 -20.57 18.41 -11.11
CA ILE A 672 -19.74 18.58 -9.91
C ILE A 672 -19.85 20.04 -9.47
N GLN A 673 -20.29 20.26 -8.24
CA GLN A 673 -20.14 21.55 -7.57
C GLN A 673 -18.72 21.60 -6.98
N CYS A 674 -17.85 22.41 -7.58
CA CYS A 674 -16.47 22.57 -7.13
C CYS A 674 -16.38 23.42 -5.86
N ASP A 675 -17.27 24.41 -5.72
CA ASP A 675 -17.38 25.25 -4.54
C ASP A 675 -18.39 24.67 -3.53
N ASP A 676 -17.91 23.95 -2.52
CA ASP A 676 -18.75 23.36 -1.47
C ASP A 676 -19.52 24.42 -0.65
N GLY A 677 -19.06 25.68 -0.66
CA GLY A 677 -19.72 26.81 0.01
C GLY A 677 -20.80 27.48 -0.83
N ALA A 678 -20.96 27.12 -2.12
CA ALA A 678 -21.83 27.81 -3.06
C ALA A 678 -23.30 27.89 -2.62
N CYS A 679 -23.76 26.93 -1.82
CA CYS A 679 -25.15 26.87 -1.37
C CYS A 679 -25.40 27.63 -0.06
N ILE A 680 -24.37 28.20 0.57
CA ILE A 680 -24.46 28.83 1.89
C ILE A 680 -24.58 30.35 1.75
N GLU A 681 -25.69 30.91 2.22
CA GLU A 681 -25.88 32.35 2.39
C GLU A 681 -25.69 32.75 3.85
N ASP A 682 -24.98 33.86 4.12
CA ASP A 682 -24.96 34.47 5.45
C ASP A 682 -26.19 35.39 5.64
N LYS A 683 -27.21 34.90 6.35
CA LYS A 683 -28.38 35.70 6.73
C LYS A 683 -28.29 36.07 8.21
N ASN A 684 -27.88 37.30 8.48
CA ASN A 684 -27.70 37.87 9.83
C ASN A 684 -26.65 37.13 10.69
N LEU A 685 -25.43 36.95 10.17
CA LEU A 685 -24.33 36.23 10.83
C LEU A 685 -24.65 34.74 11.10
N ARG A 686 -25.51 34.14 10.25
CA ARG A 686 -25.96 32.76 10.37
C ARG A 686 -25.96 32.08 9.00
N PRO A 687 -25.09 31.09 8.77
CA PRO A 687 -25.08 30.34 7.52
C PRO A 687 -26.41 29.61 7.33
N THR A 688 -27.01 29.78 6.16
CA THR A 688 -28.27 29.16 5.76
C THR A 688 -28.13 28.58 4.36
N TYR A 689 -28.53 27.32 4.19
CA TYR A 689 -28.51 26.64 2.90
C TYR A 689 -29.68 27.10 2.00
N SER A 690 -29.38 27.41 0.73
CA SER A 690 -30.32 27.96 -0.26
C SER A 690 -30.10 27.35 -1.65
N TYR A 691 -31.15 26.68 -2.17
CA TYR A 691 -31.19 26.19 -3.55
C TYR A 691 -30.92 27.30 -4.57
N GLU A 692 -31.56 28.47 -4.39
CA GLU A 692 -31.51 29.54 -5.38
C GLU A 692 -30.11 30.14 -5.56
N VAL A 693 -29.27 30.05 -4.53
CA VAL A 693 -27.87 30.51 -4.61
C VAL A 693 -26.94 29.40 -5.06
N GLY A 694 -27.21 28.17 -4.63
CA GLY A 694 -26.37 27.01 -4.94
C GLY A 694 -26.62 26.36 -6.31
N ARG A 695 -27.77 26.62 -6.94
CA ARG A 695 -28.14 25.92 -8.18
C ARG A 695 -27.16 26.20 -9.33
N ALA A 696 -26.80 25.14 -10.02
CA ALA A 696 -26.01 25.18 -11.24
C ALA A 696 -26.63 24.30 -12.32
N SER A 697 -26.40 24.66 -13.58
CA SER A 697 -26.87 23.89 -14.73
C SER A 697 -25.77 22.94 -15.22
N TYR A 698 -26.13 21.68 -15.39
CA TYR A 698 -25.29 20.59 -15.89
C TYR A 698 -25.93 19.98 -17.14
N GLY A 699 -25.78 20.67 -18.28
CA GLY A 699 -26.45 20.30 -19.52
C GLY A 699 -27.99 20.42 -19.40
N ALA A 700 -28.69 19.29 -19.43
CA ALA A 700 -30.15 19.25 -19.30
C ALA A 700 -30.65 19.28 -17.85
N PHE A 701 -29.74 19.17 -16.88
CA PHE A 701 -30.05 19.17 -15.46
C PHE A 701 -29.79 20.54 -14.82
N GLU A 702 -30.56 20.88 -13.79
CA GLU A 702 -30.27 21.97 -12.86
C GLU A 702 -30.42 21.43 -11.43
N THR A 703 -29.41 21.66 -10.59
CA THR A 703 -29.42 21.20 -9.20
C THR A 703 -28.43 22.00 -8.35
N ASP A 704 -28.65 22.01 -7.04
CA ASP A 704 -27.73 22.48 -6.01
C ASP A 704 -26.89 21.34 -5.38
N ALA A 705 -27.06 20.11 -5.88
CA ALA A 705 -26.32 18.96 -5.38
C ALA A 705 -24.81 19.13 -5.54
N LYS A 706 -24.06 18.62 -4.56
CA LYS A 706 -22.59 18.57 -4.64
C LYS A 706 -22.10 17.72 -5.80
N PHE A 707 -22.84 16.65 -6.09
CA PHE A 707 -22.56 15.74 -7.20
C PHE A 707 -23.87 15.27 -7.83
N LEU A 708 -23.87 15.15 -9.15
CA LEU A 708 -24.93 14.58 -9.97
C LEU A 708 -24.32 13.62 -10.97
N VAL A 709 -24.93 12.46 -11.18
CA VAL A 709 -24.62 11.55 -12.29
C VAL A 709 -25.91 11.08 -12.94
N SER A 710 -25.91 10.91 -14.25
CA SER A 710 -27.00 10.34 -15.03
C SER A 710 -26.42 9.55 -16.19
N ASP A 711 -26.98 8.40 -16.53
CA ASP A 711 -26.65 7.62 -17.73
C ASP A 711 -27.66 7.85 -18.89
N GLY A 712 -28.61 8.75 -18.66
CA GLY A 712 -29.69 9.07 -19.59
C GLY A 712 -30.96 8.23 -19.38
N ARG A 713 -30.92 7.24 -18.48
CA ARG A 713 -32.06 6.43 -18.03
C ARG A 713 -32.35 6.67 -16.55
N THR A 714 -31.33 6.65 -15.71
CA THR A 714 -31.42 6.99 -14.28
C THR A 714 -30.59 8.23 -13.99
N TYR A 715 -30.87 8.85 -12.85
CA TYR A 715 -30.04 9.90 -12.29
C TYR A 715 -29.86 9.69 -10.79
N GLY A 716 -28.70 10.10 -10.29
CA GLY A 716 -28.33 10.09 -8.89
C GLY A 716 -27.72 11.42 -8.48
N MET A 717 -27.94 11.83 -7.23
CA MET A 717 -27.33 13.01 -6.65
C MET A 717 -26.82 12.77 -5.23
N ILE A 718 -25.87 13.60 -4.78
CA ILE A 718 -25.31 13.61 -3.42
C ILE A 718 -25.44 15.02 -2.84
N ASP A 719 -25.95 15.11 -1.61
CA ASP A 719 -26.10 16.33 -0.82
C ASP A 719 -26.73 17.49 -1.62
N GLY A 720 -27.98 17.29 -2.05
CA GLY A 720 -28.76 18.27 -2.82
C GLY A 720 -30.18 18.42 -2.29
N SER A 721 -30.83 19.54 -2.61
CA SER A 721 -32.21 19.81 -2.19
C SER A 721 -33.21 19.76 -3.35
N ARG A 722 -32.77 19.92 -4.61
CA ARG A 722 -33.66 19.84 -5.77
C ARG A 722 -32.91 19.44 -7.04
N VAL A 723 -33.58 18.68 -7.90
CA VAL A 723 -33.13 18.31 -9.24
C VAL A 723 -34.23 18.61 -10.24
N ASP A 724 -33.91 19.45 -11.20
CA ASP A 724 -34.74 19.70 -12.38
C ASP A 724 -34.05 19.07 -13.61
N HIS A 725 -34.85 18.50 -14.51
CA HIS A 725 -34.40 18.00 -15.81
C HIS A 725 -35.30 18.56 -16.90
N ARG A 726 -34.71 19.26 -17.88
CA ARG A 726 -35.41 19.95 -18.99
C ARG A 726 -36.56 20.84 -18.50
N GLY A 727 -36.33 21.56 -17.40
CA GLY A 727 -37.30 22.47 -16.78
C GLY A 727 -38.43 21.80 -15.99
N LYS A 728 -38.42 20.47 -15.85
CA LYS A 728 -39.35 19.74 -14.97
C LYS A 728 -38.62 19.31 -13.70
N THR A 729 -39.18 19.66 -12.55
CA THR A 729 -38.70 19.15 -11.25
C THR A 729 -38.93 17.66 -11.15
N LEU A 730 -37.84 16.91 -11.01
CA LEU A 730 -37.85 15.48 -10.76
C LEU A 730 -37.87 15.19 -9.27
N PHE A 731 -37.06 15.95 -8.51
CA PHE A 731 -36.94 15.81 -7.07
C PHE A 731 -36.89 17.20 -6.41
N SER A 732 -37.58 17.35 -5.28
CA SER A 732 -37.42 18.51 -4.41
C SER A 732 -37.70 18.12 -2.96
N ALA A 733 -36.72 18.37 -2.10
CA ALA A 733 -36.84 18.17 -0.67
C ALA A 733 -37.72 19.27 -0.05
N TYR A 734 -38.44 18.89 1.01
CA TYR A 734 -39.17 19.89 1.81
C TYR A 734 -38.18 20.83 2.51
N PRO A 735 -38.51 22.13 2.65
CA PRO A 735 -37.71 23.05 3.43
C PRO A 735 -37.55 22.55 4.88
N ASN A 736 -36.32 22.55 5.37
CA ASN A 736 -36.03 22.27 6.76
C ASN A 736 -36.58 23.41 7.64
N ARG A 737 -37.50 23.05 8.54
CA ARG A 737 -38.00 23.94 9.59
C ARG A 737 -37.32 23.54 10.89
N CYS A 738 -36.19 24.17 11.20
CA CYS A 738 -35.55 23.93 12.48
C CYS A 738 -36.41 24.51 13.60
N ASN A 739 -37.13 23.65 14.33
CA ASN A 739 -37.81 24.01 15.57
C ASN A 739 -36.82 23.88 16.74
N GLN A 740 -35.82 24.76 16.82
CA GLN A 740 -35.08 24.95 18.08
C GLN A 740 -35.88 25.92 18.95
N LEU A 741 -36.19 25.50 20.18
CA LEU A 741 -37.12 26.13 21.11
C LEU A 741 -36.74 27.56 21.56
N ASP A 742 -35.54 28.03 21.21
CA ASP A 742 -34.93 29.23 21.79
C ASP A 742 -34.88 30.43 20.83
N PHE A 743 -35.50 30.34 19.64
CA PHE A 743 -35.45 31.41 18.63
C PHE A 743 -36.82 32.03 18.31
N VAL A 744 -36.91 33.36 18.42
CA VAL A 744 -38.11 34.18 18.15
C VAL A 744 -38.52 34.21 16.66
N THR A 745 -37.65 33.73 15.76
CA THR A 745 -37.91 33.69 14.29
C THR A 745 -37.57 32.32 13.72
N VAL A 746 -38.54 31.67 13.07
CA VAL A 746 -38.34 30.42 12.32
C VAL A 746 -37.55 30.72 11.04
N LEU A 747 -36.32 30.22 10.95
CA LEU A 747 -35.54 30.28 9.71
C LEU A 747 -35.96 29.11 8.80
N GLN A 748 -36.47 29.42 7.61
CA GLN A 748 -36.65 28.43 6.55
C GLN A 748 -35.30 28.19 5.87
N ARG A 749 -34.87 26.93 5.79
CA ARG A 749 -33.67 26.50 5.08
C ARG A 749 -34.05 25.43 4.06
N ALA A 750 -33.35 25.29 2.94
CA ALA A 750 -33.53 24.09 2.12
C ALA A 750 -33.04 22.87 2.91
N GLY A 751 -33.79 21.76 2.88
CA GLY A 751 -33.33 20.49 3.44
C GLY A 751 -32.56 19.73 2.37
N THR A 752 -31.32 19.35 2.62
CA THR A 752 -30.58 18.48 1.69
C THR A 752 -30.82 17.01 2.03
N TRP A 753 -30.80 16.17 1.00
CA TRP A 753 -30.79 14.72 1.14
C TRP A 753 -29.37 14.23 0.91
N GLY A 754 -28.88 13.33 1.78
CA GLY A 754 -27.51 12.83 1.69
C GLY A 754 -27.21 12.18 0.34
N SER A 755 -28.14 11.40 -0.19
CA SER A 755 -28.14 10.89 -1.57
C SER A 755 -29.56 10.60 -2.04
N TYR A 756 -29.77 10.56 -3.36
CA TYR A 756 -31.04 10.18 -3.99
C TYR A 756 -30.75 9.59 -5.38
N GLU A 757 -31.45 8.52 -5.77
CA GLU A 757 -31.38 7.92 -7.10
C GLU A 757 -32.79 7.57 -7.59
N ASP A 758 -33.07 7.82 -8.88
CA ASP A 758 -34.38 7.57 -9.49
C ASP A 758 -34.28 7.46 -11.03
N VAL A 759 -35.39 7.06 -11.65
CA VAL A 759 -35.53 6.92 -13.10
C VAL A 759 -35.96 8.24 -13.73
N LEU A 760 -35.40 8.57 -14.90
CA LEU A 760 -35.87 9.70 -15.71
C LEU A 760 -37.24 9.36 -16.33
N ALA A 761 -38.28 10.08 -15.91
CA ALA A 761 -39.67 9.81 -16.32
C ALA A 761 -39.84 9.68 -17.85
N GLY A 762 -40.41 8.55 -18.29
CA GLY A 762 -40.69 8.26 -19.70
C GLY A 762 -40.10 6.95 -20.24
N GLN A 763 -39.36 6.18 -19.44
CA GLN A 763 -38.94 4.82 -19.77
C GLN A 763 -39.66 3.81 -18.85
N PRO A 764 -40.12 2.65 -19.38
CA PRO A 764 -40.80 1.65 -18.56
C PRO A 764 -39.83 1.05 -17.54
N GLU A 765 -40.31 0.86 -16.30
CA GLU A 765 -39.67 0.00 -15.30
C GLU A 765 -39.49 -1.40 -15.91
N HIS A 766 -38.27 -1.93 -15.88
CA HIS A 766 -37.96 -3.29 -16.31
C HIS A 766 -37.40 -4.10 -15.14
#